data_AF-A0A8H3AX41-F1
#
_entry.id   AF-A0A8H3AX41-F1
#
_cell.length_a   1.000
_cell.length_b   1.000
_cell.length_c   1.000
_cell.angle_alpha   90.00
_cell.angle_beta   90.00
_cell.angle_gamma   90.00
#
_symmetry.space_group_name_H-M   'P 1'
#
loop_
_entity.id
_entity.type
_entity.pdbx_description
1 polymer ?
#
loop_
_entity_poly.entity_id
_entity_poly.type
_entity_poly.pdbx_seq_one_letter_code
_entity_poly.pdbx_strand_id
1 'polypeptide(L)'
;MNEQELDDYGMPIAPTARTTRPEPSALAERSLARNKDGGIKLRGLAKSIDDYTHGDSDQIRELIDQVEAAANKTVELGSPLTRKLVNHTKTAYEHAVDFLSQNSVENHWIYDVVKHYAVRFLELRARVAKGKGGGRVKAQTVLGWYSCLIICIVKYTHDPITGFKMGGKLLYKERFADDMLAHVKQISQTLKLDRHTSKKKICGLEETRIMIEHLIKSSVLRCRLSRLQLIAVMIICLATGLRPSSFCAGCEEDEELGKFMKMGDFKLYNRGNFAIDIELTVNNSKNHNATILGSSMNFWLRALTKTHNIIFDTFWIVAFIWARGCLANYPTPHDLLTTKDAELVITSPDEPFLLVPNKGATKLLMKPWTAKGLSAAISGVGKACGLGVTQYSFRRNFANKAGIALGGQEASMAMGHQEGQTVLSTNYSHGAGNYDLLGIMVGEATEQYRPGTETALQMRVRVGTAVVTLSKAIAQSNRMDYDLADSDSDSDSPEPEDNNGVVDVDKALKREDEELQQHEKRMEIQWTLYLDTFGRGSPLYEAVKGYKRTQISILGKITKHNLYQKAAKDPKFLARVEPAEKALRDANVLYRKCIQATRKRGKTEGAKALEQKKKENVASIQDTDASLAYLKEPSTLLTEASKTASTSKSTSAPGPSRTTANASNLSATEQTIEALSRDEDEDQDEIEEVYQNLQGFKQNNLAGQKHIDAVKEAADGVPEEGDSDEGEWKDHDEPERIPLASAYDMRVSLTSLALDPILFEREMQAQIEADDGKILCQKCRVYCDEDEEPHNFSSLSHLKRHMWQQHTEWSELVLKMKYQDRFMCPGCCGSQQQFDSIDEVYEHCLSDDCPDNVAFEMMKADHDANHERRYKVQKDYEQEGGNAKHRTVHHRKYLEYLRELTEDDLLDLADEYEFDRAEVLPHVALMLRNIHFVAEQ
;
A
#
# COMPACT_ATOMS: atom_id res chain seq x y z
N MET A 1 80.97 10.30 34.75
CA MET A 1 80.36 11.52 34.19
C MET A 1 80.17 11.30 32.71
N ASN A 2 78.92 11.14 32.28
CA ASN A 2 78.42 11.45 30.94
C ASN A 2 76.90 11.57 31.07
N GLU A 3 76.39 12.78 30.87
CA GLU A 3 74.97 13.13 30.90
C GLU A 3 74.28 12.54 29.67
N GLN A 4 73.17 11.82 29.88
CA GLN A 4 72.28 11.41 28.80
C GLN A 4 71.28 12.55 28.56
N GLU A 5 71.26 13.09 27.34
CA GLU A 5 70.26 14.08 26.92
C GLU A 5 68.87 13.43 26.88
N LEU A 6 67.97 13.98 27.70
CA LEU A 6 66.55 13.66 27.73
C LEU A 6 65.79 14.77 26.98
N ASP A 7 64.67 14.44 26.35
CA ASP A 7 63.79 15.45 25.74
C ASP A 7 62.99 16.26 26.80
N ASP A 8 62.18 17.23 26.35
CA ASP A 8 61.35 18.10 27.21
C ASP A 8 60.35 17.35 28.10
N TYR A 9 60.23 16.02 27.95
CA TYR A 9 59.37 15.14 28.73
C TYR A 9 60.15 14.06 29.52
N GLY A 10 61.48 14.14 29.57
CA GLY A 10 62.32 13.25 30.38
C GLY A 10 62.53 11.86 29.77
N MET A 11 62.39 11.71 28.44
CA MET A 11 62.59 10.43 27.74
C MET A 11 63.95 10.40 27.00
N PRO A 12 64.65 9.24 26.93
CA PRO A 12 65.90 9.11 26.19
C PRO A 12 65.70 9.32 24.69
N ILE A 13 66.44 10.25 24.09
CA ILE A 13 66.38 10.52 22.65
C ILE A 13 66.97 9.31 21.90
N ALA A 14 66.13 8.57 21.17
CA ALA A 14 66.57 7.42 20.38
C ALA A 14 67.38 7.87 19.14
N PRO A 15 68.50 7.20 18.80
CA PRO A 15 69.31 7.59 17.66
C PRO A 15 68.58 7.29 16.35
N THR A 16 68.51 8.28 15.47
CA THR A 16 67.90 8.18 14.13
C THR A 16 68.72 7.27 13.23
N ALA A 17 68.19 6.08 12.93
CA ALA A 17 68.77 5.18 11.94
C ALA A 17 68.55 5.73 10.52
N ARG A 18 69.64 5.94 9.78
CA ARG A 18 69.63 6.22 8.34
C ARG A 18 68.92 5.10 7.59
N THR A 19 67.86 5.44 6.87
CA THR A 19 67.10 4.54 6.00
C THR A 19 67.80 4.33 4.66
N THR A 20 68.47 3.19 4.48
CA THR A 20 68.58 2.55 3.16
C THR A 20 67.48 1.51 3.04
N ARG A 21 66.63 1.65 2.01
CA ARG A 21 65.49 0.77 1.71
C ARG A 21 65.99 -0.66 1.48
N PRO A 22 65.55 -1.70 2.23
CA PRO A 22 65.90 -3.07 1.91
C PRO A 22 65.14 -3.53 0.67
N GLU A 23 65.77 -4.37 -0.15
CA GLU A 23 65.12 -5.01 -1.28
C GLU A 23 63.95 -5.92 -0.85
N PRO A 24 62.88 -6.04 -1.65
CA PRO A 24 61.65 -6.77 -1.30
C PRO A 24 61.88 -8.26 -0.94
N SER A 25 62.91 -8.90 -1.49
CA SER A 25 63.19 -10.33 -1.27
C SER A 25 63.61 -10.66 0.17
N ALA A 26 64.34 -9.76 0.84
CA ALA A 26 64.84 -9.98 2.20
C ALA A 26 63.76 -9.85 3.30
N LEU A 27 62.62 -9.21 2.99
CA LEU A 27 61.49 -9.04 3.91
C LEU A 27 60.54 -10.25 3.89
N ALA A 28 60.44 -10.94 2.75
CA ALA A 28 59.70 -12.18 2.62
C ALA A 28 60.37 -13.35 3.39
N GLU A 29 61.69 -13.47 3.31
CA GLU A 29 62.42 -14.54 4.02
C GLU A 29 62.45 -14.34 5.55
N ARG A 30 62.51 -13.10 6.03
CA ARG A 30 62.52 -12.81 7.48
C ARG A 30 61.17 -13.00 8.16
N SER A 31 60.06 -12.87 7.44
CA SER A 31 58.72 -13.08 8.00
C SER A 31 58.34 -14.57 8.12
N LEU A 32 58.90 -15.43 7.28
CA LEU A 32 58.71 -16.89 7.34
C LEU A 32 59.50 -17.58 8.48
N ALA A 33 60.61 -17.00 8.92
CA ALA A 33 61.51 -17.65 9.88
C ALA A 33 61.13 -17.49 11.37
N ARG A 34 60.14 -16.65 11.72
CA ARG A 34 59.93 -16.20 13.12
C ARG A 34 58.64 -16.63 13.83
N ASN A 35 57.89 -17.60 13.32
CA ASN A 35 56.69 -18.12 13.99
C ASN A 35 56.78 -19.63 14.20
N LYS A 36 57.38 -20.07 15.31
CA LYS A 36 57.40 -21.49 15.69
C LYS A 36 56.13 -21.96 16.41
N ASP A 37 55.32 -21.07 16.99
CA ASP A 37 54.12 -21.48 17.75
C ASP A 37 52.77 -21.01 17.16
N GLY A 38 52.77 -20.29 16.03
CA GLY A 38 51.55 -19.88 15.29
C GLY A 38 51.36 -20.55 13.92
N GLY A 39 52.21 -21.52 13.57
CA GLY A 39 52.47 -21.95 12.19
C GLY A 39 51.43 -22.84 11.51
N ILE A 40 50.36 -23.28 12.19
CA ILE A 40 49.38 -24.20 11.58
C ILE A 40 48.43 -23.45 10.63
N LYS A 41 48.01 -22.23 10.96
CA LYS A 41 47.03 -21.48 10.14
C LYS A 41 47.64 -20.81 8.91
N LEU A 42 48.89 -20.35 8.97
CA LEU A 42 49.59 -19.72 7.85
C LEU A 42 50.01 -20.72 6.76
N ARG A 43 50.33 -21.98 7.13
CA ARG A 43 50.66 -23.04 6.15
C ARG A 43 49.46 -23.42 5.29
N GLY A 44 48.23 -23.35 5.85
CA GLY A 44 47.00 -23.64 5.11
C GLY A 44 46.79 -22.67 3.96
N LEU A 45 46.86 -21.36 4.22
CA LEU A 45 46.67 -20.34 3.18
C LEU A 45 47.79 -20.37 2.14
N ALA A 46 49.05 -20.47 2.57
CA ALA A 46 50.19 -20.54 1.64
C ALA A 46 50.08 -21.76 0.72
N LYS A 47 49.70 -22.92 1.25
CA LYS A 47 49.45 -24.12 0.45
C LYS A 47 48.25 -23.95 -0.48
N SER A 48 47.15 -23.34 -0.02
CA SER A 48 45.99 -23.08 -0.90
C SER A 48 46.31 -22.12 -2.05
N ILE A 49 47.18 -21.13 -1.82
CA ILE A 49 47.67 -20.25 -2.88
C ILE A 49 48.54 -21.06 -3.85
N ASP A 50 49.49 -21.84 -3.33
CA ASP A 50 50.40 -22.67 -4.14
C ASP A 50 49.65 -23.75 -4.94
N ASP A 51 48.61 -24.36 -4.35
CA ASP A 51 47.72 -25.34 -5.00
C ASP A 51 46.89 -24.66 -6.11
N TYR A 52 46.45 -23.41 -5.92
CA TYR A 52 45.65 -22.66 -6.89
C TYR A 52 46.48 -22.12 -8.05
N THR A 53 47.70 -21.68 -7.78
CA THR A 53 48.62 -21.13 -8.80
C THR A 53 49.61 -22.16 -9.33
N HIS A 54 49.57 -23.39 -8.82
CA HIS A 54 50.55 -24.45 -9.09
C HIS A 54 52.02 -24.02 -8.93
N GLY A 55 52.30 -23.07 -8.03
CA GLY A 55 53.61 -22.44 -7.86
C GLY A 55 54.09 -21.57 -9.05
N ASP A 56 53.25 -21.31 -10.04
CA ASP A 56 53.57 -20.47 -11.21
C ASP A 56 53.59 -18.98 -10.83
N SER A 57 54.74 -18.33 -11.07
CA SER A 57 54.95 -16.92 -10.75
C SER A 57 54.01 -15.97 -11.50
N ASP A 58 53.62 -16.33 -12.73
CA ASP A 58 52.75 -15.49 -13.54
C ASP A 58 51.30 -15.55 -13.04
N GLN A 59 50.84 -16.74 -12.62
CA GLN A 59 49.53 -16.92 -12.00
C GLN A 59 49.43 -16.30 -10.60
N ILE A 60 50.52 -16.35 -9.82
CA ILE A 60 50.59 -15.62 -8.54
C ILE A 60 50.44 -14.12 -8.76
N ARG A 61 51.11 -13.58 -9.79
CA ARG A 61 51.04 -12.15 -10.11
C ARG A 61 49.66 -11.76 -10.61
N GLU A 62 49.03 -12.58 -11.45
CA GLU A 62 47.64 -12.37 -11.87
C GLU A 62 46.67 -12.41 -10.69
N LEU A 63 46.83 -13.37 -9.77
CA LEU A 63 46.02 -13.44 -8.54
C LEU A 63 46.21 -12.20 -7.67
N ILE A 64 47.44 -11.70 -7.53
CA ILE A 64 47.73 -10.45 -6.80
C ILE A 64 47.02 -9.28 -7.48
N ASP A 65 47.14 -9.13 -8.80
CA ASP A 65 46.49 -8.05 -9.56
C ASP A 65 44.96 -8.14 -9.44
N GLN A 66 44.39 -9.35 -9.47
CA GLN A 66 42.95 -9.58 -9.25
C GLN A 66 42.53 -9.25 -7.82
N VAL A 67 43.32 -9.62 -6.80
CA VAL A 67 43.06 -9.31 -5.39
C VAL A 67 43.20 -7.81 -5.14
N GLU A 68 44.20 -7.15 -5.71
CA GLU A 68 44.37 -5.69 -5.62
C GLU A 68 43.22 -4.98 -6.34
N ALA A 69 42.85 -5.41 -7.54
CA ALA A 69 41.69 -4.87 -8.26
C ALA A 69 40.40 -5.08 -7.46
N ALA A 70 40.19 -6.24 -6.84
CA ALA A 70 39.03 -6.54 -6.01
C ALA A 70 39.03 -5.75 -4.68
N ALA A 71 40.18 -5.62 -4.02
CA ALA A 71 40.33 -4.86 -2.77
C ALA A 71 40.10 -3.36 -3.00
N ASN A 72 40.61 -2.83 -4.12
CA ASN A 72 40.39 -1.45 -4.55
C ASN A 72 38.95 -1.22 -5.04
N LYS A 73 38.27 -2.27 -5.50
CA LYS A 73 36.82 -2.29 -5.77
C LYS A 73 36.03 -2.51 -4.47
N THR A 74 36.35 -1.74 -3.42
CA THR A 74 35.59 -1.80 -2.17
C THR A 74 34.14 -1.40 -2.46
N VAL A 75 33.24 -2.40 -2.51
CA VAL A 75 31.80 -2.15 -2.65
C VAL A 75 31.37 -1.35 -1.43
N GLU A 76 30.77 -0.18 -1.65
CA GLU A 76 30.16 0.56 -0.55
C GLU A 76 29.03 -0.26 0.05
N LEU A 77 29.30 -0.99 1.14
CA LEU A 77 28.35 -1.84 1.87
C LEU A 77 27.20 -1.06 2.53
N GLY A 78 27.19 0.27 2.44
CA GLY A 78 26.12 1.10 2.96
C GLY A 78 24.82 0.86 2.20
N SER A 79 23.69 0.82 2.92
CA SER A 79 22.37 0.66 2.29
C SER A 79 22.19 1.68 1.15
N PRO A 80 21.60 1.30 0.00
CA PRO A 80 21.39 2.19 -1.15
C PRO A 80 20.76 3.54 -0.78
N LEU A 81 19.83 3.53 0.19
CA LEU A 81 19.21 4.74 0.71
C LEU A 81 20.20 5.62 1.48
N THR A 82 21.03 5.03 2.33
CA THR A 82 22.09 5.75 3.05
C THR A 82 23.06 6.38 2.06
N ARG A 83 23.53 5.63 1.05
CA ARG A 83 24.39 6.15 -0.03
C ARG A 83 23.76 7.35 -0.73
N LYS A 84 22.47 7.25 -1.08
CA LYS A 84 21.72 8.35 -1.69
C LYS A 84 21.62 9.58 -0.78
N LEU A 85 21.39 9.40 0.52
CA LEU A 85 21.31 10.50 1.49
C LEU A 85 22.67 11.16 1.74
N VAL A 86 23.73 10.37 1.81
CA VAL A 86 25.12 10.83 1.93
C VAL A 86 25.50 11.64 0.69
N ASN A 87 25.26 11.12 -0.52
CA ASN A 87 25.53 11.83 -1.77
C ASN A 87 24.71 13.13 -1.88
N HIS A 88 23.43 13.09 -1.53
CA HIS A 88 22.61 14.31 -1.50
C HIS A 88 23.14 15.35 -0.50
N THR A 89 23.64 14.90 0.66
CA THR A 89 24.25 15.78 1.67
C THR A 89 25.60 16.33 1.21
N LYS A 90 26.42 15.52 0.52
CA LYS A 90 27.66 15.95 -0.13
C LYS A 90 27.40 17.09 -1.11
N THR A 91 26.52 16.88 -2.09
CA THR A 91 26.20 17.88 -3.10
C THR A 91 25.57 19.14 -2.47
N ALA A 92 24.69 18.98 -1.48
CA ALA A 92 24.11 20.12 -0.78
C ALA A 92 25.15 20.92 0.01
N TYR A 93 26.16 20.26 0.59
CA TYR A 93 27.27 20.92 1.28
C TYR A 93 28.16 21.67 0.29
N GLU A 94 28.54 21.05 -0.83
CA GLU A 94 29.36 21.68 -1.88
C GLU A 94 28.71 22.97 -2.39
N HIS A 95 27.42 22.91 -2.76
CA HIS A 95 26.67 24.12 -3.16
C HIS A 95 26.58 25.17 -2.06
N ALA A 96 26.50 24.76 -0.79
CA ALA A 96 26.47 25.71 0.32
C ALA A 96 27.83 26.37 0.53
N VAL A 97 28.94 25.64 0.35
CA VAL A 97 30.29 26.22 0.40
C VAL A 97 30.49 27.18 -0.76
N ASP A 98 30.06 26.83 -1.98
CA ASP A 98 30.09 27.75 -3.12
C ASP A 98 29.33 29.05 -2.83
N PHE A 99 28.10 28.92 -2.32
CA PHE A 99 27.28 30.07 -1.96
C PHE A 99 27.90 30.92 -0.84
N LEU A 100 28.37 30.29 0.24
CA LEU A 100 28.93 30.98 1.41
C LEU A 100 30.33 31.55 1.17
N SER A 101 31.09 30.96 0.24
CA SER A 101 32.42 31.43 -0.16
C SER A 101 32.39 32.37 -1.37
N GLN A 102 31.22 32.57 -1.99
CA GLN A 102 31.06 33.28 -3.26
C GLN A 102 31.93 32.68 -4.38
N ASN A 103 31.99 31.34 -4.42
CA ASN A 103 32.82 30.54 -5.34
C ASN A 103 34.34 30.80 -5.23
N SER A 104 34.83 31.26 -4.07
CA SER A 104 36.28 31.45 -3.85
C SER A 104 37.03 30.18 -3.47
N VAL A 105 36.31 29.09 -3.15
CA VAL A 105 36.88 27.81 -2.76
C VAL A 105 36.83 26.83 -3.93
N GLU A 106 37.99 26.37 -4.40
CA GLU A 106 38.06 25.39 -5.50
C GLU A 106 37.79 23.95 -5.03
N ASN A 107 38.21 23.59 -3.82
CA ASN A 107 38.03 22.23 -3.27
C ASN A 107 37.33 22.27 -1.91
N HIS A 108 36.07 21.83 -1.93
CA HIS A 108 35.15 21.91 -0.78
C HIS A 108 35.51 20.98 0.38
N TRP A 109 36.37 19.98 0.16
CA TRP A 109 36.69 18.92 1.11
C TRP A 109 38.12 19.00 1.67
N ILE A 110 38.79 20.13 1.50
CA ILE A 110 40.04 20.41 2.22
C ILE A 110 39.74 20.60 3.71
N TYR A 111 40.63 20.12 4.57
CA TYR A 111 40.52 20.19 6.03
C TYR A 111 40.06 21.56 6.56
N ASP A 112 40.71 22.66 6.16
CA ASP A 112 40.38 24.01 6.66
C ASP A 112 39.00 24.49 6.19
N VAL A 113 38.64 24.17 4.94
CA VAL A 113 37.33 24.50 4.37
C VAL A 113 36.22 23.79 5.15
N VAL A 114 36.39 22.49 5.42
CA VAL A 114 35.41 21.69 6.17
C VAL A 114 35.25 22.24 7.59
N LYS A 115 36.35 22.53 8.27
CA LYS A 115 36.34 23.10 9.62
C LYS A 115 35.63 24.47 9.66
N HIS A 116 35.78 25.28 8.61
CA HIS A 116 35.16 26.60 8.51
C HIS A 116 33.67 26.57 8.14
N TYR A 117 33.27 25.71 7.19
CA TYR A 117 31.93 25.78 6.57
C TYR A 117 30.95 24.71 7.03
N ALA A 118 31.36 23.57 7.61
CA ALA A 118 30.44 22.48 7.98
C ALA A 118 29.33 22.91 8.95
N VAL A 119 29.69 23.67 9.98
CA VAL A 119 28.76 24.24 10.96
C VAL A 119 27.79 25.23 10.29
N ARG A 120 28.33 26.13 9.45
CA ARG A 120 27.55 27.13 8.69
C ARG A 120 26.59 26.51 7.69
N PHE A 121 26.97 25.39 7.09
CA PHE A 121 26.10 24.63 6.20
C PHE A 121 24.87 24.11 6.93
N LEU A 122 25.01 23.55 8.15
CA LEU A 122 23.87 23.07 8.93
C LEU A 122 22.91 24.21 9.29
N GLU A 123 23.45 25.36 9.71
CA GLU A 123 22.68 26.58 10.01
C GLU A 123 21.94 27.10 8.76
N LEU A 124 22.67 27.26 7.64
CA LEU A 124 22.09 27.71 6.37
C LEU A 124 20.98 26.77 5.91
N ARG A 125 21.25 25.47 5.88
CA ARG A 125 20.28 24.46 5.43
C ARG A 125 19.04 24.45 6.30
N ALA A 126 19.17 24.59 7.62
CA ALA A 126 18.02 24.66 8.53
C ALA A 126 17.16 25.92 8.32
N ARG A 127 17.77 27.05 7.93
CA ARG A 127 17.06 28.29 7.64
C ARG A 127 16.30 28.26 6.31
N VAL A 128 16.88 27.66 5.27
CA VAL A 128 16.32 27.71 3.91
C VAL A 128 15.41 26.53 3.59
N ALA A 129 15.66 25.36 4.19
CA ALA A 129 14.89 24.18 3.89
C ALA A 129 13.48 24.25 4.48
N LYS A 130 12.50 23.83 3.68
CA LYS A 130 11.11 23.69 4.12
C LYS A 130 10.84 22.25 4.55
N GLY A 131 10.18 22.10 5.69
CA GLY A 131 9.66 20.85 6.21
C GLY A 131 8.44 20.35 5.43
N LYS A 132 7.97 19.16 5.81
CA LYS A 132 6.73 18.59 5.27
C LYS A 132 5.55 19.49 5.65
N GLY A 133 4.80 19.98 4.66
CA GLY A 133 3.71 20.96 4.86
C GLY A 133 4.14 22.42 4.68
N GLY A 134 5.38 22.68 4.26
CA GLY A 134 5.85 24.03 3.91
C GLY A 134 6.37 24.87 5.08
N GLY A 135 6.19 24.41 6.32
CA GLY A 135 6.78 25.03 7.52
C GLY A 135 8.29 24.79 7.65
N ARG A 136 8.87 25.11 8.83
CA ARG A 136 10.28 24.82 9.13
C ARG A 136 10.52 23.31 9.25
N VAL A 137 11.76 22.88 9.03
CA VAL A 137 12.17 21.50 9.30
C VAL A 137 12.13 21.19 10.80
N LYS A 138 11.99 19.91 11.16
CA LYS A 138 12.05 19.48 12.57
C LYS A 138 13.50 19.34 13.03
N ALA A 139 13.74 19.42 14.35
CA ALA A 139 15.06 19.22 14.92
C ALA A 139 15.66 17.84 14.54
N GLN A 140 14.81 16.80 14.50
CA GLN A 140 15.21 15.46 14.07
C GLN A 140 15.76 15.42 12.63
N THR A 141 15.24 16.26 11.74
CA THR A 141 15.73 16.35 10.35
C THR A 141 17.14 16.93 10.31
N VAL A 142 17.40 17.98 11.10
CA VAL A 142 18.73 18.61 11.21
C VAL A 142 19.74 17.63 11.78
N LEU A 143 19.35 16.86 12.81
CA LEU A 143 20.18 15.78 13.36
C LEU A 143 20.52 14.73 12.29
N GLY A 144 19.56 14.36 11.43
CA GLY A 144 19.80 13.45 10.31
C GLY A 144 20.80 14.01 9.28
N TRP A 145 20.75 15.31 8.99
CA TRP A 145 21.76 15.95 8.14
C TRP A 145 23.13 15.96 8.78
N TYR A 146 23.22 16.24 10.07
CA TYR A 146 24.47 16.12 10.85
C TYR A 146 25.06 14.72 10.72
N SER A 147 24.27 13.66 10.94
CA SER A 147 24.77 12.28 10.83
C SER A 147 25.26 11.96 9.41
N CYS A 148 24.59 12.43 8.37
CA CYS A 148 25.06 12.25 6.99
C CYS A 148 26.33 13.05 6.70
N LEU A 149 26.43 14.27 7.24
CA LEU A 149 27.58 15.15 7.06
C LEU A 149 28.84 14.57 7.74
N ILE A 150 28.69 13.97 8.92
CA ILE A 150 29.77 13.23 9.60
C ILE A 150 30.36 12.17 8.66
N ILE A 151 29.51 11.37 8.01
CA ILE A 151 29.95 10.34 7.05
C ILE A 151 30.70 10.98 5.87
N CYS A 152 30.18 12.11 5.35
CA CYS A 152 30.86 12.83 4.28
C CYS A 152 32.24 13.35 4.71
N ILE A 153 32.36 13.91 5.93
CA ILE A 153 33.63 14.42 6.46
C ILE A 153 34.66 13.28 6.58
N VAL A 154 34.28 12.15 7.16
CA VAL A 154 35.16 10.97 7.25
C VAL A 154 35.64 10.55 5.86
N LYS A 155 34.73 10.50 4.89
CA LYS A 155 35.00 9.92 3.57
C LYS A 155 35.74 10.85 2.62
N TYR A 156 35.44 12.15 2.62
CA TYR A 156 35.90 13.08 1.59
C TYR A 156 36.97 14.05 2.09
N THR A 157 37.04 14.32 3.40
CA THR A 157 38.00 15.31 3.93
C THR A 157 39.44 14.83 3.83
N HIS A 158 40.30 15.66 3.25
CA HIS A 158 41.72 15.35 3.05
C HIS A 158 42.62 16.58 3.29
N ASP A 159 43.90 16.29 3.51
CA ASP A 159 44.97 17.28 3.53
C ASP A 159 45.37 17.65 2.10
N PRO A 160 45.41 18.95 1.73
CA PRO A 160 45.72 19.38 0.37
C PRO A 160 47.18 19.10 -0.04
N ILE A 161 48.11 19.00 0.91
CA ILE A 161 49.53 18.78 0.62
C ILE A 161 49.81 17.29 0.44
N THR A 162 49.33 16.47 1.39
CA THR A 162 49.66 15.04 1.45
C THR A 162 48.63 14.14 0.78
N GLY A 163 47.42 14.64 0.54
CA GLY A 163 46.29 13.86 0.01
C GLY A 163 45.70 12.87 1.02
N PHE A 164 46.25 12.76 2.23
CA PHE A 164 45.77 11.81 3.25
C PHE A 164 44.37 12.19 3.75
N LYS A 165 43.58 11.17 4.10
CA LYS A 165 42.24 11.35 4.69
C LYS A 165 42.36 11.91 6.11
N MET A 166 41.74 13.06 6.35
CA MET A 166 41.84 13.81 7.62
C MET A 166 40.53 13.84 8.40
N GLY A 167 39.43 13.32 7.85
CA GLY A 167 38.10 13.38 8.47
C GLY A 167 38.05 12.74 9.86
N GLY A 168 38.66 11.57 10.06
CA GLY A 168 38.70 10.91 11.37
C GLY A 168 39.48 11.71 12.43
N LYS A 169 40.61 12.31 12.05
CA LYS A 169 41.39 13.19 12.95
C LYS A 169 40.55 14.40 13.36
N LEU A 170 39.94 15.08 12.39
CA LEU A 170 39.11 16.26 12.64
C LEU A 170 37.94 15.94 13.59
N LEU A 171 37.22 14.85 13.34
CA LEU A 171 36.03 14.53 14.12
C LEU A 171 36.34 14.05 15.55
N TYR A 172 37.33 13.17 15.71
CA TYR A 172 37.60 12.51 17.00
C TYR A 172 38.72 13.17 17.79
N LYS A 173 39.88 13.46 17.18
CA LYS A 173 41.03 14.04 17.93
C LYS A 173 40.79 15.49 18.29
N GLU A 174 40.11 16.24 17.41
CA GLU A 174 39.79 17.65 17.66
C GLU A 174 38.36 17.88 18.16
N ARG A 175 37.61 16.79 18.40
CA ARG A 175 36.23 16.83 18.91
C ARG A 175 35.25 17.66 18.07
N PHE A 176 35.54 17.86 16.78
CA PHE A 176 34.69 18.67 15.91
C PHE A 176 33.27 18.08 15.73
N ALA A 177 33.09 16.77 15.94
CA ALA A 177 31.77 16.14 16.00
C ALA A 177 30.91 16.68 17.15
N ASP A 178 31.51 16.85 18.35
CA ASP A 178 30.84 17.40 19.53
C ASP A 178 30.45 18.86 19.29
N ASP A 179 31.34 19.65 18.69
CA ASP A 179 31.10 21.06 18.35
C ASP A 179 29.93 21.21 17.36
N MET A 180 29.91 20.40 16.30
CA MET A 180 28.79 20.38 15.35
C MET A 180 27.48 19.96 16.03
N LEU A 181 27.51 18.95 16.91
CA LEU A 181 26.31 18.50 17.63
C LEU A 181 25.80 19.58 18.60
N ALA A 182 26.69 20.28 19.29
CA ALA A 182 26.36 21.43 20.12
C ALA A 182 25.70 22.52 19.27
N HIS A 183 26.22 22.78 18.07
CA HIS A 183 25.61 23.73 17.15
C HIS A 183 24.25 23.27 16.61
N VAL A 184 24.02 21.98 16.36
CA VAL A 184 22.69 21.44 16.00
C VAL A 184 21.67 21.70 17.13
N LYS A 185 22.09 21.57 18.40
CA LYS A 185 21.25 21.93 19.56
C LYS A 185 20.94 23.43 19.56
N GLN A 186 21.94 24.27 19.30
CA GLN A 186 21.78 25.72 19.19
C GLN A 186 20.83 26.11 18.05
N ILE A 187 21.01 25.57 16.83
CA ILE A 187 20.09 25.76 15.68
C ILE A 187 18.65 25.43 16.09
N SER A 188 18.48 24.28 16.75
CA SER A 188 17.16 23.81 17.19
C SER A 188 16.50 24.76 18.19
N GLN A 189 17.29 25.38 19.08
CA GLN A 189 16.83 26.40 20.02
C GLN A 189 16.53 27.73 19.32
N THR A 190 17.49 28.27 18.57
CA THR A 190 17.41 29.57 17.90
C THR A 190 16.27 29.64 16.89
N LEU A 191 16.13 28.60 16.06
CA LEU A 191 15.06 28.53 15.06
C LEU A 191 13.74 27.99 15.64
N LYS A 192 13.68 27.73 16.95
CA LYS A 192 12.51 27.14 17.64
C LYS A 192 11.96 25.93 16.88
N LEU A 193 12.85 25.03 16.46
CA LEU A 193 12.46 23.86 15.69
C LEU A 193 11.67 22.90 16.57
N ASP A 194 10.61 22.33 16.03
CA ASP A 194 9.83 21.30 16.72
C ASP A 194 10.74 20.09 17.01
N ARG A 195 10.91 19.80 18.31
CA ARG A 195 11.71 18.70 18.83
C ARG A 195 10.92 17.41 18.96
N HIS A 196 9.60 17.50 18.93
CA HIS A 196 8.73 16.37 19.15
C HIS A 196 8.41 15.66 17.85
N THR A 197 8.37 14.33 17.91
CA THR A 197 7.88 13.54 16.79
C THR A 197 6.39 13.81 16.62
N SER A 198 5.94 14.04 15.39
CA SER A 198 4.50 14.11 15.12
C SER A 198 3.80 12.85 15.61
N LYS A 199 2.59 13.01 16.17
CA LYS A 199 1.74 11.89 16.60
C LYS A 199 1.70 10.85 15.49
N LYS A 200 2.24 9.67 15.78
CA LYS A 200 2.36 8.60 14.80
C LYS A 200 1.03 7.87 14.73
N LYS A 201 0.57 7.61 13.52
CA LYS A 201 -0.64 6.84 13.29
C LYS A 201 -0.36 5.36 13.53
N ILE A 202 -1.35 4.67 14.10
CA ILE A 202 -1.33 3.25 14.44
C ILE A 202 -2.40 2.58 13.57
N CYS A 203 -2.21 1.32 13.22
CA CYS A 203 -3.21 0.52 12.51
C CYS A 203 -3.41 -0.78 13.29
N GLY A 204 -4.53 -0.88 13.99
CA GLY A 204 -4.98 -1.97 14.84
C GLY A 204 -5.84 -3.00 14.13
N LEU A 205 -6.61 -3.77 14.91
CA LEU A 205 -7.51 -4.79 14.36
C LEU A 205 -8.66 -4.13 13.62
N GLU A 206 -9.17 -3.06 14.19
CA GLU A 206 -10.33 -2.33 13.77
C GLU A 206 -10.10 -1.64 12.42
N GLU A 207 -8.97 -0.92 12.27
CA GLU A 207 -8.57 -0.37 10.98
C GLU A 207 -8.30 -1.46 9.95
N THR A 208 -7.69 -2.57 10.37
CA THR A 208 -7.40 -3.70 9.47
C THR A 208 -8.69 -4.35 8.96
N ARG A 209 -9.70 -4.55 9.82
CA ARG A 209 -11.03 -5.06 9.45
C ARG A 209 -11.67 -4.18 8.38
N ILE A 210 -11.70 -2.86 8.58
CA ILE A 210 -12.25 -1.92 7.58
C ILE A 210 -11.52 -2.05 6.25
N MET A 211 -10.18 -2.10 6.30
CA MET A 211 -9.37 -2.22 5.09
C MET A 211 -9.61 -3.54 4.35
N ILE A 212 -9.76 -4.67 5.05
CA ILE A 212 -10.09 -5.96 4.46
C ILE A 212 -11.48 -5.93 3.83
N GLU A 213 -12.49 -5.46 4.58
CA GLU A 213 -13.87 -5.32 4.07
C GLU A 213 -13.92 -4.44 2.82
N HIS A 214 -13.21 -3.31 2.82
CA HIS A 214 -13.09 -2.44 1.65
C HIS A 214 -12.41 -3.13 0.47
N LEU A 215 -11.32 -3.87 0.71
CA LEU A 215 -10.60 -4.59 -0.34
C LEU A 215 -11.46 -5.68 -0.98
N ILE A 216 -12.24 -6.43 -0.20
CA ILE A 216 -13.16 -7.45 -0.70
C ILE A 216 -14.30 -6.78 -1.49
N LYS A 217 -15.00 -5.81 -0.90
CA LYS A 217 -16.13 -5.13 -1.56
C LYS A 217 -15.72 -4.40 -2.85
N SER A 218 -14.58 -3.72 -2.87
CA SER A 218 -14.11 -2.96 -4.04
C SER A 218 -13.53 -3.82 -5.17
N SER A 219 -13.41 -5.14 -4.98
CA SER A 219 -12.75 -6.05 -5.93
C SER A 219 -13.61 -7.21 -6.40
N VAL A 220 -14.92 -7.10 -6.23
CA VAL A 220 -15.90 -8.06 -6.79
C VAL A 220 -15.78 -8.14 -8.32
N LEU A 221 -15.65 -7.00 -9.00
CA LEU A 221 -15.66 -6.97 -10.46
C LEU A 221 -14.27 -7.09 -11.10
N ARG A 222 -13.21 -6.69 -10.39
CA ARG A 222 -11.85 -6.60 -10.92
C ARG A 222 -10.78 -6.63 -9.83
N CYS A 223 -9.58 -7.06 -10.21
CA CYS A 223 -8.35 -6.91 -9.42
C CYS A 223 -8.31 -7.74 -8.14
N ARG A 224 -9.17 -8.75 -7.99
CA ARG A 224 -9.30 -9.54 -6.74
C ARG A 224 -7.97 -10.13 -6.28
N LEU A 225 -7.19 -10.70 -7.18
CA LEU A 225 -5.87 -11.28 -6.87
C LEU A 225 -4.90 -10.25 -6.26
N SER A 226 -4.80 -9.05 -6.85
CA SER A 226 -3.94 -7.98 -6.30
C SER A 226 -4.41 -7.50 -4.93
N ARG A 227 -5.70 -7.63 -4.63
CA ARG A 227 -6.31 -7.19 -3.37
C ARG A 227 -6.11 -8.24 -2.29
N LEU A 228 -6.21 -9.51 -2.66
CA LEU A 228 -5.86 -10.66 -1.82
C LEU A 228 -4.39 -10.62 -1.41
N GLN A 229 -3.49 -10.27 -2.33
CA GLN A 229 -2.07 -10.02 -2.03
C GLN A 229 -1.89 -8.95 -0.92
N LEU A 230 -2.67 -7.86 -0.97
CA LEU A 230 -2.62 -6.82 0.05
C LEU A 230 -3.20 -7.27 1.39
N ILE A 231 -4.27 -8.06 1.38
CA ILE A 231 -4.85 -8.66 2.61
C ILE A 231 -3.82 -9.56 3.28
N ALA A 232 -3.19 -10.48 2.53
CA ALA A 232 -2.14 -11.35 3.04
C ALA A 232 -1.00 -10.54 3.70
N VAL A 233 -0.54 -9.45 3.06
CA VAL A 233 0.46 -8.56 3.66
C VAL A 233 -0.05 -7.88 4.93
N MET A 234 -1.32 -7.45 4.99
CA MET A 234 -1.89 -6.83 6.19
C MET A 234 -1.94 -7.81 7.36
N ILE A 235 -2.32 -9.07 7.13
CA ILE A 235 -2.31 -10.13 8.15
C ILE A 235 -0.90 -10.36 8.67
N ILE A 236 0.08 -10.55 7.77
CA ILE A 236 1.48 -10.74 8.19
C ILE A 236 1.98 -9.50 8.94
N CYS A 237 1.70 -8.28 8.45
CA CYS A 237 2.12 -7.04 9.13
C CYS A 237 1.47 -6.85 10.49
N LEU A 238 0.22 -7.26 10.66
CA LEU A 238 -0.49 -7.26 11.93
C LEU A 238 0.19 -8.21 12.91
N ALA A 239 0.51 -9.43 12.48
CA ALA A 239 1.09 -10.46 13.34
C ALA A 239 2.58 -10.26 13.64
N THR A 240 3.37 -9.69 12.73
CA THR A 240 4.85 -9.68 12.85
C THR A 240 5.46 -8.28 12.93
N GLY A 241 4.70 -7.25 12.56
CA GLY A 241 5.23 -5.89 12.44
C GLY A 241 6.36 -5.74 11.42
N LEU A 242 6.49 -6.65 10.45
CA LEU A 242 7.53 -6.60 9.42
C LEU A 242 7.53 -5.29 8.63
N ARG A 243 8.72 -4.90 8.16
CA ARG A 243 8.90 -3.70 7.35
C ARG A 243 8.56 -3.99 5.88
N PRO A 244 8.16 -2.98 5.08
CA PRO A 244 7.95 -3.15 3.64
C PRO A 244 9.14 -3.79 2.92
N SER A 245 10.36 -3.43 3.30
CA SER A 245 11.62 -3.95 2.75
C SER A 245 11.93 -5.39 3.16
N SER A 246 11.16 -6.00 4.07
CA SER A 246 11.27 -7.42 4.38
C SER A 246 10.44 -8.28 3.44
N PHE A 247 9.40 -7.69 2.81
CA PHE A 247 8.59 -8.37 1.80
C PHE A 247 9.11 -8.13 0.38
N CYS A 248 9.57 -6.90 0.13
CA CYS A 248 9.83 -6.38 -1.20
C CYS A 248 11.27 -5.92 -1.38
N ALA A 249 11.75 -5.90 -2.62
CA ALA A 249 13.02 -5.28 -2.96
C ALA A 249 13.01 -3.78 -2.61
N GLY A 250 14.06 -3.30 -1.94
CA GLY A 250 14.22 -1.90 -1.57
C GLY A 250 14.66 -1.02 -2.74
N CYS A 251 15.42 -1.58 -3.67
CA CYS A 251 15.92 -0.99 -4.90
C CYS A 251 16.13 -2.06 -5.97
N GLU A 252 16.56 -1.64 -7.17
CA GLU A 252 16.87 -2.52 -8.29
C GLU A 252 18.01 -3.51 -7.96
N GLU A 253 19.04 -3.07 -7.25
CA GLU A 253 20.12 -3.93 -6.74
C GLU A 253 19.61 -5.03 -5.78
N ASP A 254 18.67 -4.71 -4.88
CA ASP A 254 18.06 -5.74 -4.02
C ASP A 254 17.24 -6.75 -4.84
N GLU A 255 16.61 -6.30 -5.93
CA GLU A 255 15.89 -7.18 -6.85
C GLU A 255 16.84 -8.11 -7.62
N GLU A 256 17.94 -7.58 -8.17
CA GLU A 256 18.99 -8.36 -8.86
C GLU A 256 19.64 -9.40 -7.93
N LEU A 257 19.81 -9.05 -6.66
CA LEU A 257 20.38 -9.94 -5.63
C LEU A 257 19.35 -10.92 -5.03
N GLY A 258 18.08 -10.90 -5.47
CA GLY A 258 17.05 -11.77 -4.90
C GLY A 258 16.68 -11.43 -3.44
N LYS A 259 16.96 -10.21 -2.98
CA LYS A 259 16.71 -9.72 -1.61
C LYS A 259 15.26 -9.27 -1.42
N PHE A 260 14.34 -10.21 -1.54
CA PHE A 260 12.90 -10.05 -1.28
C PHE A 260 12.32 -11.36 -0.73
N MET A 261 11.09 -11.33 -0.24
CA MET A 261 10.43 -12.53 0.27
C MET A 261 9.97 -13.42 -0.90
N LYS A 262 10.30 -14.71 -0.81
CA LYS A 262 9.94 -15.74 -1.78
C LYS A 262 8.75 -16.58 -1.29
N MET A 263 8.15 -17.36 -2.18
CA MET A 263 7.09 -18.30 -1.81
C MET A 263 7.63 -19.43 -0.92
N GLY A 264 8.88 -19.86 -1.11
CA GLY A 264 9.55 -20.88 -0.30
C GLY A 264 9.92 -20.44 1.11
N ASP A 265 9.75 -19.15 1.44
CA ASP A 265 9.88 -18.64 2.81
C ASP A 265 8.68 -19.04 3.70
N PHE A 266 7.65 -19.65 3.13
CA PHE A 266 6.46 -20.15 3.83
C PHE A 266 6.46 -21.68 3.87
N LYS A 267 6.14 -22.24 5.05
CA LYS A 267 5.67 -23.62 5.17
C LYS A 267 4.28 -23.64 5.77
N LEU A 268 3.41 -24.47 5.21
CA LEU A 268 1.97 -24.45 5.47
C LEU A 268 1.55 -25.78 6.10
N TYR A 269 1.16 -25.77 7.37
CA TYR A 269 0.81 -26.95 8.14
C TYR A 269 -0.71 -27.03 8.37
N ASN A 270 -1.34 -28.07 7.85
CA ASN A 270 -2.78 -28.28 7.97
C ASN A 270 -3.12 -28.97 9.29
N ARG A 271 -3.97 -28.33 10.10
CA ARG A 271 -4.49 -28.87 11.37
C ARG A 271 -5.85 -29.54 11.24
N GLY A 272 -6.35 -29.68 10.01
CA GLY A 272 -7.72 -30.08 9.72
C GLY A 272 -8.69 -28.89 9.81
N ASN A 273 -9.92 -29.08 9.31
CA ASN A 273 -10.95 -28.04 9.28
C ASN A 273 -10.46 -26.71 8.67
N PHE A 274 -9.62 -26.84 7.64
CA PHE A 274 -8.99 -25.73 6.93
C PHE A 274 -8.30 -24.70 7.85
N ALA A 275 -7.88 -25.13 9.04
CA ALA A 275 -7.03 -24.36 9.95
C ALA A 275 -5.57 -24.63 9.57
N ILE A 276 -4.88 -23.61 9.04
CA ILE A 276 -3.52 -23.77 8.50
C ILE A 276 -2.56 -22.90 9.30
N ASP A 277 -1.65 -23.53 10.02
CA ASP A 277 -0.54 -22.84 10.68
C ASP A 277 0.55 -22.55 9.64
N ILE A 278 1.18 -21.39 9.74
CA ILE A 278 2.20 -20.94 8.79
C ILE A 278 3.51 -20.67 9.53
N GLU A 279 4.56 -21.40 9.16
CA GLU A 279 5.94 -21.04 9.51
C GLU A 279 6.45 -20.07 8.44
N LEU A 280 6.79 -18.85 8.85
CA LEU A 280 7.31 -17.79 7.98
C LEU A 280 8.78 -17.51 8.34
N THR A 281 9.67 -17.73 7.37
CA THR A 281 11.10 -17.45 7.48
C THR A 281 11.46 -16.15 6.76
N VAL A 282 11.94 -15.14 7.48
CA VAL A 282 12.32 -13.85 6.89
C VAL A 282 13.83 -13.76 6.78
N ASN A 283 14.35 -14.12 5.61
CA ASN A 283 15.79 -14.10 5.31
C ASN A 283 16.32 -12.67 5.01
N ASN A 284 15.46 -11.79 4.50
CA ASN A 284 15.84 -10.47 3.99
C ASN A 284 15.38 -9.34 4.91
N SER A 285 16.01 -9.20 6.09
CA SER A 285 15.67 -8.13 7.03
C SER A 285 16.55 -6.89 6.85
N LYS A 286 15.94 -5.70 6.75
CA LYS A 286 16.64 -4.43 6.44
C LYS A 286 17.86 -4.13 7.32
N ASN A 287 17.86 -4.58 8.58
CA ASN A 287 18.97 -4.33 9.50
C ASN A 287 20.21 -5.20 9.17
N HIS A 288 20.02 -6.28 8.40
CA HIS A 288 21.02 -7.29 8.11
C HIS A 288 21.36 -7.41 6.61
N ASN A 289 20.68 -6.66 5.73
CA ASN A 289 21.00 -6.64 4.30
C ASN A 289 22.44 -6.16 3.98
N ALA A 290 23.08 -5.45 4.93
CA ALA A 290 24.43 -4.93 4.84
C ALA A 290 25.43 -5.67 5.75
N THR A 291 24.97 -6.65 6.55
CA THR A 291 25.85 -7.46 7.39
C THR A 291 26.40 -8.62 6.57
N ILE A 292 27.64 -9.02 6.88
CA ILE A 292 28.31 -10.16 6.21
C ILE A 292 27.55 -11.46 6.50
N LEU A 293 27.08 -11.61 7.74
CA LEU A 293 26.21 -12.70 8.17
C LEU A 293 24.76 -12.28 7.95
N GLY A 294 24.01 -13.07 7.17
CA GLY A 294 22.56 -12.93 7.10
C GLY A 294 21.93 -13.30 8.45
N SER A 295 20.86 -12.61 8.83
CA SER A 295 19.99 -13.04 9.94
C SER A 295 18.65 -13.46 9.35
N SER A 296 18.18 -14.66 9.69
CA SER A 296 16.78 -15.02 9.50
C SER A 296 15.98 -14.67 10.77
N MET A 297 14.69 -14.38 10.58
CA MET A 297 13.71 -14.34 11.66
C MET A 297 12.61 -15.32 11.32
N ASN A 298 12.31 -16.25 12.23
CA ASN A 298 11.25 -17.23 12.05
C ASN A 298 10.03 -16.80 12.86
N PHE A 299 8.85 -16.90 12.25
CA PHE A 299 7.57 -16.59 12.88
C PHE A 299 6.62 -17.76 12.69
N TRP A 300 5.82 -18.05 13.71
CA TRP A 300 4.68 -18.95 13.62
C TRP A 300 3.39 -18.14 13.64
N LEU A 301 2.61 -18.24 12.56
CA LEU A 301 1.27 -17.68 12.47
C LEU A 301 0.29 -18.83 12.63
N ARG A 302 -0.31 -18.97 13.80
CA ARG A 302 -1.26 -20.05 14.06
C ARG A 302 -2.65 -19.68 13.57
N ALA A 303 -3.37 -20.67 13.07
CA ALA A 303 -4.75 -20.49 12.64
C ALA A 303 -5.65 -20.13 13.84
N LEU A 304 -6.51 -19.15 13.64
CA LEU A 304 -7.36 -18.60 14.70
C LEU A 304 -8.55 -19.50 14.98
N THR A 305 -8.91 -19.67 16.25
CA THR A 305 -9.95 -20.61 16.68
C THR A 305 -11.30 -19.93 16.92
N LYS A 306 -11.31 -18.65 17.33
CA LYS A 306 -12.55 -17.95 17.65
C LYS A 306 -13.18 -17.37 16.37
N THR A 307 -14.45 -17.67 16.16
CA THR A 307 -15.15 -17.29 14.91
C THR A 307 -15.10 -15.79 14.60
N HIS A 308 -15.21 -14.94 15.61
CA HIS A 308 -15.19 -13.48 15.42
C HIS A 308 -13.82 -12.93 14.94
N ASN A 309 -12.75 -13.71 15.09
CA ASN A 309 -11.40 -13.33 14.67
C ASN A 309 -11.02 -13.91 13.30
N ILE A 310 -11.84 -14.77 12.69
CA ILE A 310 -11.51 -15.46 11.43
C ILE A 310 -11.21 -14.47 10.30
N ILE A 311 -11.74 -13.24 10.34
CA ILE A 311 -11.37 -12.19 9.38
C ILE A 311 -9.87 -11.85 9.38
N PHE A 312 -9.12 -12.16 10.43
CA PHE A 312 -7.67 -11.94 10.55
C PHE A 312 -6.83 -13.21 10.37
N ASP A 313 -7.46 -14.32 9.99
CA ASP A 313 -6.85 -15.65 10.01
C ASP A 313 -5.87 -15.89 8.84
N THR A 314 -5.07 -16.94 8.95
CA THR A 314 -4.02 -17.32 8.01
C THR A 314 -4.54 -17.78 6.65
N PHE A 315 -5.81 -18.19 6.55
CA PHE A 315 -6.39 -18.67 5.28
C PHE A 315 -6.31 -17.61 4.17
N TRP A 316 -6.28 -16.30 4.49
CA TRP A 316 -6.09 -15.24 3.50
C TRP A 316 -4.75 -15.37 2.76
N ILE A 317 -3.70 -15.79 3.47
CA ILE A 317 -2.36 -16.03 2.91
C ILE A 317 -2.41 -17.28 2.03
N VAL A 318 -3.03 -18.36 2.52
CA VAL A 318 -3.17 -19.62 1.76
C VAL A 318 -3.99 -19.40 0.49
N ALA A 319 -5.13 -18.72 0.57
CA ALA A 319 -5.97 -18.39 -0.58
C ALA A 319 -5.21 -17.55 -1.61
N PHE A 320 -4.34 -16.63 -1.17
CA PHE A 320 -3.47 -15.88 -2.07
C PHE A 320 -2.44 -16.77 -2.77
N ILE A 321 -1.73 -17.63 -2.03
CA ILE A 321 -0.72 -18.55 -2.57
C ILE A 321 -1.38 -19.53 -3.57
N TRP A 322 -2.56 -20.06 -3.24
CA TRP A 322 -3.36 -20.89 -4.13
C TRP A 322 -3.78 -20.13 -5.40
N ALA A 323 -4.30 -18.91 -5.25
CA ALA A 323 -4.73 -18.08 -6.38
C ALA A 323 -3.57 -17.63 -7.28
N ARG A 324 -2.33 -17.67 -6.78
CA ARG A 324 -1.10 -17.49 -7.56
C ARG A 324 -0.70 -18.73 -8.38
N GLY A 325 -1.31 -19.88 -8.11
CA GLY A 325 -0.96 -21.17 -8.73
C GLY A 325 0.23 -21.87 -8.06
N CYS A 326 0.63 -21.44 -6.86
CA CYS A 326 1.81 -21.98 -6.17
C CYS A 326 1.49 -23.22 -5.31
N LEU A 327 0.24 -23.71 -5.38
CA LEU A 327 -0.24 -24.93 -4.71
C LEU A 327 -0.84 -25.88 -5.75
N ALA A 328 -0.07 -26.20 -6.80
CA ALA A 328 -0.57 -26.92 -7.97
C ALA A 328 -1.08 -28.35 -7.68
N ASN A 329 -0.70 -28.94 -6.54
CA ASN A 329 -1.23 -30.23 -6.07
C ASN A 329 -2.72 -30.16 -5.68
N TYR A 330 -3.28 -28.96 -5.50
CA TYR A 330 -4.68 -28.73 -5.16
C TYR A 330 -5.32 -27.87 -6.27
N PRO A 331 -5.64 -28.44 -7.43
CA PRO A 331 -6.04 -27.66 -8.61
C PRO A 331 -7.38 -26.93 -8.43
N THR A 332 -8.27 -27.45 -7.59
CA THR A 332 -9.56 -26.81 -7.27
C THR A 332 -9.61 -26.31 -5.82
N PRO A 333 -10.46 -25.32 -5.50
CA PRO A 333 -10.71 -24.93 -4.11
C PRO A 333 -11.25 -26.08 -3.27
N HIS A 334 -12.00 -27.00 -3.87
CA HIS A 334 -12.53 -28.17 -3.17
C HIS A 334 -11.40 -29.09 -2.69
N ASP A 335 -10.40 -29.35 -3.54
CA ASP A 335 -9.23 -30.15 -3.16
C ASP A 335 -8.47 -29.49 -2.00
N LEU A 336 -8.33 -28.15 -2.05
CA LEU A 336 -7.67 -27.39 -0.99
C LEU A 336 -8.45 -27.45 0.34
N LEU A 337 -9.78 -27.40 0.31
CA LEU A 337 -10.63 -27.40 1.50
C LEU A 337 -10.80 -28.79 2.13
N THR A 338 -10.66 -29.85 1.35
CA THR A 338 -10.91 -31.24 1.77
C THR A 338 -9.66 -32.07 1.96
N THR A 339 -8.49 -31.52 1.62
CA THR A 339 -7.21 -32.22 1.79
C THR A 339 -6.97 -32.64 3.24
N LYS A 340 -6.38 -33.83 3.38
CA LYS A 340 -5.91 -34.41 4.64
C LYS A 340 -4.39 -34.39 4.75
N ASP A 341 -3.71 -33.79 3.78
CA ASP A 341 -2.26 -33.65 3.82
C ASP A 341 -1.87 -32.79 5.01
N ALA A 342 -0.86 -33.23 5.77
CA ALA A 342 -0.38 -32.52 6.95
C ALA A 342 0.37 -31.22 6.58
N GLU A 343 0.98 -31.18 5.39
CA GLU A 343 1.69 -30.02 4.86
C GLU A 343 1.22 -29.71 3.43
N LEU A 344 0.90 -28.45 3.15
CA LEU A 344 0.57 -27.98 1.81
C LEU A 344 1.85 -27.53 1.10
N VAL A 345 2.36 -28.38 0.21
CA VAL A 345 3.64 -28.14 -0.46
C VAL A 345 3.54 -27.05 -1.52
N ILE A 346 4.40 -26.03 -1.42
CA ILE A 346 4.51 -24.95 -2.39
C ILE A 346 5.32 -25.40 -3.60
N THR A 347 4.72 -25.35 -4.79
CA THR A 347 5.31 -25.89 -6.04
C THR A 347 6.28 -24.93 -6.73
N SER A 348 6.23 -23.63 -6.40
CA SER A 348 7.09 -22.59 -6.99
C SER A 348 7.86 -21.82 -5.90
N PRO A 349 8.77 -22.45 -5.14
CA PRO A 349 9.38 -21.84 -3.96
C PRO A 349 10.26 -20.62 -4.27
N ASP A 350 10.85 -20.54 -5.47
CA ASP A 350 11.74 -19.43 -5.85
C ASP A 350 11.02 -18.16 -6.31
N GLU A 351 9.71 -18.23 -6.59
CA GLU A 351 8.96 -17.07 -7.04
C GLU A 351 8.84 -16.00 -5.94
N PRO A 352 8.82 -14.70 -6.30
CA PRO A 352 8.54 -13.67 -5.32
C PRO A 352 7.14 -13.85 -4.71
N PHE A 353 7.05 -13.72 -3.38
CA PHE A 353 5.77 -13.73 -2.67
C PHE A 353 4.87 -12.58 -3.16
N LEU A 354 5.44 -11.38 -3.31
CA LEU A 354 4.72 -10.20 -3.77
C LEU A 354 5.13 -9.79 -5.18
N LEU A 355 4.14 -9.68 -6.04
CA LEU A 355 4.32 -9.25 -7.43
C LEU A 355 3.85 -7.82 -7.66
N VAL A 356 4.46 -7.15 -8.65
CA VAL A 356 4.05 -5.82 -9.09
C VAL A 356 2.66 -5.89 -9.74
N PRO A 357 1.65 -5.16 -9.25
CA PRO A 357 0.40 -5.02 -9.98
C PRO A 357 0.61 -4.18 -11.25
N ASN A 358 -0.03 -4.57 -12.34
CA ASN A 358 -0.06 -3.77 -13.57
C ASN A 358 -0.80 -2.43 -13.36
N LYS A 359 -0.82 -1.56 -14.38
CA LYS A 359 -1.65 -0.35 -14.33
C LYS A 359 -3.11 -0.74 -14.20
N GLY A 360 -3.77 -0.27 -13.14
CA GLY A 360 -5.15 -0.65 -12.80
C GLY A 360 -5.27 -1.88 -11.89
N ALA A 361 -4.15 -2.58 -11.59
CA ALA A 361 -4.08 -3.73 -10.69
C ALA A 361 -4.93 -4.94 -11.11
N THR A 362 -5.27 -5.07 -12.39
CA THR A 362 -6.05 -6.20 -12.93
C THR A 362 -5.25 -7.48 -13.04
N LYS A 363 -3.92 -7.37 -13.18
CA LYS A 363 -2.99 -8.51 -13.27
C LYS A 363 -1.76 -8.26 -12.41
N LEU A 364 -1.16 -9.34 -11.93
CA LEU A 364 0.16 -9.31 -11.31
C LEU A 364 1.23 -9.61 -12.36
N LEU A 365 2.25 -8.77 -12.44
CA LEU A 365 3.41 -8.96 -13.32
C LEU A 365 4.42 -9.85 -12.60
N MET A 366 5.07 -10.78 -13.31
CA MET A 366 6.10 -11.69 -12.78
C MET A 366 7.41 -10.97 -12.45
N LYS A 367 7.32 -9.93 -11.63
CA LYS A 367 8.40 -9.07 -11.15
C LYS A 367 8.18 -8.83 -9.65
N PRO A 368 9.20 -8.96 -8.79
CA PRO A 368 9.07 -8.68 -7.37
C PRO A 368 8.59 -7.25 -7.14
N TRP A 369 7.67 -7.07 -6.21
CA TRP A 369 7.17 -5.74 -5.86
C TRP A 369 8.25 -4.93 -5.13
N THR A 370 8.16 -3.59 -5.22
CA THR A 370 9.09 -2.68 -4.53
C THR A 370 8.52 -2.22 -3.21
N ALA A 371 9.37 -2.02 -2.21
CA ALA A 371 8.97 -1.57 -0.88
C ALA A 371 8.20 -0.24 -0.90
N LYS A 372 8.58 0.65 -1.82
CA LYS A 372 7.88 1.93 -2.08
C LYS A 372 6.51 1.71 -2.69
N GLY A 373 6.38 0.80 -3.66
CA GLY A 373 5.13 0.45 -4.31
C GLY A 373 4.12 -0.12 -3.31
N LEU A 374 4.54 -1.10 -2.50
CA LEU A 374 3.71 -1.70 -1.46
C LEU A 374 3.26 -0.68 -0.42
N SER A 375 4.18 0.15 0.09
CA SER A 375 3.87 1.19 1.07
C SER A 375 2.84 2.20 0.52
N ALA A 376 2.95 2.56 -0.76
CA ALA A 376 2.00 3.44 -1.42
C ALA A 376 0.63 2.78 -1.61
N ALA A 377 0.58 1.48 -1.96
CA ALA A 377 -0.66 0.73 -2.10
C ALA A 377 -1.42 0.65 -0.77
N ILE A 378 -0.75 0.27 0.32
CA ILE A 378 -1.37 0.23 1.66
C ILE A 378 -1.84 1.62 2.10
N SER A 379 -1.05 2.66 1.86
CA SER A 379 -1.46 4.04 2.15
C SER A 379 -2.66 4.49 1.31
N GLY A 380 -2.75 4.02 0.06
CA GLY A 380 -3.88 4.27 -0.83
C GLY A 380 -5.16 3.60 -0.33
N VAL A 381 -5.08 2.35 0.10
CA VAL A 381 -6.20 1.63 0.74
C VAL A 381 -6.64 2.33 2.01
N GLY A 382 -5.68 2.70 2.87
CA GLY A 382 -5.97 3.48 4.08
C GLY A 382 -6.75 4.74 3.73
N LYS A 383 -6.24 5.55 2.80
CA LYS A 383 -6.92 6.78 2.37
C LYS A 383 -8.33 6.53 1.81
N ALA A 384 -8.50 5.47 1.02
CA ALA A 384 -9.81 5.10 0.47
C ALA A 384 -10.82 4.68 1.54
N CYS A 385 -10.34 4.25 2.72
CA CYS A 385 -11.15 3.96 3.89
C CYS A 385 -11.31 5.17 4.84
N GLY A 386 -10.90 6.38 4.43
CA GLY A 386 -10.84 7.55 5.32
C GLY A 386 -9.70 7.50 6.36
N LEU A 387 -8.88 6.46 6.32
CA LEU A 387 -7.80 6.21 7.27
C LEU A 387 -6.50 6.88 6.85
N GLY A 388 -5.81 7.47 7.83
CA GLY A 388 -4.49 8.04 7.63
C GLY A 388 -3.34 7.03 7.66
N VAL A 389 -3.62 5.74 7.51
CA VAL A 389 -2.67 4.67 7.82
C VAL A 389 -1.66 4.43 6.71
N THR A 390 -0.53 3.86 7.09
CA THR A 390 0.55 3.41 6.21
C THR A 390 1.05 2.06 6.72
N GLN A 391 1.85 1.33 5.94
CA GLN A 391 2.39 0.05 6.39
C GLN A 391 3.18 0.15 7.70
N TYR A 392 3.92 1.24 7.93
CA TYR A 392 4.62 1.47 9.21
C TYR A 392 3.68 1.68 10.41
N SER A 393 2.39 1.92 10.17
CA SER A 393 1.37 2.04 11.22
C SER A 393 1.05 0.68 11.84
N PHE A 394 1.06 -0.40 11.04
CA PHE A 394 0.98 -1.78 11.52
C PHE A 394 2.17 -2.11 12.42
N ARG A 395 3.40 -1.86 11.95
CA ARG A 395 4.61 -2.09 12.74
C ARG A 395 4.57 -1.39 14.10
N ARG A 396 4.10 -0.14 14.14
CA ARG A 396 3.96 0.60 15.40
C ARG A 396 2.90 0.00 16.31
N ASN A 397 1.78 -0.45 15.74
CA ASN A 397 0.76 -1.14 16.50
C ASN A 397 1.29 -2.43 17.10
N PHE A 398 1.94 -3.26 16.28
CA PHE A 398 2.59 -4.50 16.69
C PHE A 398 3.58 -4.24 17.82
N ALA A 399 4.54 -3.34 17.63
CA ALA A 399 5.54 -2.99 18.65
C ALA A 399 4.90 -2.62 20.00
N ASN A 400 3.79 -1.88 19.92
CA ASN A 400 3.09 -1.39 21.09
C ASN A 400 2.25 -2.48 21.77
N LYS A 401 1.48 -3.26 21.00
CA LYS A 401 0.71 -4.39 21.53
C LYS A 401 1.62 -5.48 22.09
N ALA A 402 2.63 -5.91 21.33
CA ALA A 402 3.62 -6.88 21.81
C ALA A 402 4.38 -6.36 23.03
N GLY A 403 4.73 -5.07 23.07
CA GLY A 403 5.39 -4.47 24.24
C GLY A 403 4.54 -4.53 25.52
N ILE A 404 3.23 -4.42 25.39
CA ILE A 404 2.27 -4.55 26.51
C ILE A 404 2.02 -6.02 26.85
N ALA A 405 1.90 -6.89 25.84
CA ALA A 405 1.55 -8.29 26.04
C ALA A 405 2.73 -9.12 26.55
N LEU A 406 3.88 -9.01 25.88
CA LEU A 406 5.07 -9.83 26.10
C LEU A 406 6.15 -9.10 26.90
N GLY A 407 6.19 -7.76 26.79
CA GLY A 407 7.23 -6.91 27.35
C GLY A 407 8.14 -6.27 26.30
N GLY A 408 8.90 -5.26 26.72
CA GLY A 408 9.73 -4.47 25.82
C GLY A 408 10.87 -5.27 25.16
N GLN A 409 11.44 -6.25 25.85
CA GLN A 409 12.56 -7.05 25.36
C GLN A 409 12.10 -8.03 24.28
N GLU A 410 11.05 -8.78 24.57
CA GLU A 410 10.44 -9.77 23.68
C GLU A 410 9.84 -9.09 22.44
N ALA A 411 9.19 -7.94 22.62
CA ALA A 411 8.71 -7.14 21.50
C ALA A 411 9.86 -6.60 20.63
N SER A 412 10.98 -6.21 21.24
CA SER A 412 12.19 -5.78 20.51
C SER A 412 12.80 -6.94 19.72
N MET A 413 12.86 -8.13 20.32
CA MET A 413 13.29 -9.37 19.66
C MET A 413 12.38 -9.71 18.47
N ALA A 414 11.06 -9.72 18.67
CA ALA A 414 10.08 -9.98 17.61
C ALA A 414 10.12 -8.94 16.48
N MET A 415 10.56 -7.72 16.79
CA MET A 415 10.78 -6.65 15.81
C MET A 415 12.12 -6.73 15.07
N GLY A 416 13.04 -7.61 15.47
CA GLY A 416 14.42 -7.68 14.96
C GLY A 416 15.25 -6.46 15.36
N HIS A 417 15.06 -5.95 16.58
CA HIS A 417 15.75 -4.75 17.13
C HIS A 417 16.83 -5.06 18.16
N GLN A 418 16.90 -6.26 18.75
CA GLN A 418 17.97 -6.57 19.70
C GLN A 418 19.32 -6.72 18.99
N GLU A 419 20.28 -5.85 19.36
CA GLU A 419 21.70 -6.02 19.09
C GLU A 419 22.19 -7.21 19.94
N GLY A 420 22.65 -8.26 19.27
CA GLY A 420 23.00 -9.51 19.91
C GLY A 420 21.81 -10.46 19.89
N GLN A 421 21.54 -11.04 18.72
CA GLN A 421 21.07 -12.41 18.78
C GLN A 421 22.17 -13.18 19.52
N THR A 422 21.91 -13.55 20.78
CA THR A 422 22.76 -14.49 21.48
C THR A 422 22.80 -15.77 20.64
N VAL A 423 23.87 -16.55 20.76
CA VAL A 423 23.94 -17.89 20.14
C VAL A 423 22.66 -18.67 20.48
N LEU A 424 22.15 -18.51 21.71
CA LEU A 424 20.84 -19.01 22.14
C LEU A 424 19.70 -18.57 21.20
N SER A 425 19.50 -17.27 20.99
CA SER A 425 18.39 -16.79 20.15
C SER A 425 18.54 -17.10 18.65
N THR A 426 19.77 -17.15 18.11
CA THR A 426 20.01 -17.50 16.70
C THR A 426 19.84 -18.99 16.45
N ASN A 427 20.40 -19.83 17.33
CA ASN A 427 20.58 -21.26 17.06
C ASN A 427 19.63 -22.18 17.85
N TYR A 428 19.06 -21.72 18.96
CA TYR A 428 18.33 -22.59 19.89
C TYR A 428 16.89 -22.14 20.17
N SER A 429 16.66 -20.85 20.46
CA SER A 429 15.35 -20.39 20.96
C SER A 429 14.36 -19.98 19.87
N HIS A 430 14.67 -20.20 18.59
CA HIS A 430 13.82 -19.81 17.44
C HIS A 430 13.32 -18.33 17.45
N GLY A 431 13.93 -17.48 18.28
CA GLY A 431 13.57 -16.08 18.51
C GLY A 431 12.07 -15.84 18.69
N ALA A 432 11.47 -15.18 17.69
CA ALA A 432 10.05 -14.82 17.69
C ALA A 432 9.11 -16.01 17.42
N GLY A 433 9.64 -17.15 16.96
CA GLY A 433 8.87 -18.33 16.60
C GLY A 433 8.17 -19.02 17.78
N ASN A 434 8.58 -18.74 19.01
CA ASN A 434 7.96 -19.34 20.20
C ASN A 434 6.63 -18.69 20.61
N TYR A 435 6.29 -17.54 20.03
CA TYR A 435 5.10 -16.78 20.39
C TYR A 435 4.02 -16.95 19.33
N ASP A 436 2.77 -17.17 19.75
CA ASP A 436 1.63 -17.09 18.85
C ASP A 436 1.27 -15.61 18.65
N LEU A 437 2.08 -14.92 17.87
CA LEU A 437 1.95 -13.48 17.72
C LEU A 437 0.61 -13.09 17.07
N LEU A 438 0.06 -13.91 16.16
CA LEU A 438 -1.25 -13.63 15.59
C LEU A 438 -2.33 -13.76 16.68
N GLY A 439 -2.32 -14.85 17.44
CA GLY A 439 -3.20 -15.07 18.58
C GLY A 439 -3.12 -13.95 19.64
N ILE A 440 -1.91 -13.50 19.98
CA ILE A 440 -1.69 -12.36 20.89
C ILE A 440 -2.31 -11.08 20.33
N MET A 441 -2.12 -10.82 19.03
CA MET A 441 -2.58 -9.58 18.42
C MET A 441 -4.11 -9.48 18.35
N VAL A 442 -4.81 -10.62 18.25
CA VAL A 442 -6.28 -10.72 18.23
C VAL A 442 -6.92 -11.03 19.58
N GLY A 443 -6.16 -11.39 20.62
CA GLY A 443 -6.70 -11.72 21.94
C GLY A 443 -7.11 -13.19 22.13
N GLU A 444 -6.54 -14.12 21.37
CA GLU A 444 -6.76 -15.56 21.54
C GLU A 444 -5.70 -16.24 22.42
N ALA A 445 -4.44 -15.82 22.32
CA ALA A 445 -3.34 -16.42 23.07
C ALA A 445 -3.06 -15.62 24.36
N THR A 446 -4.01 -15.61 25.29
CA THR A 446 -3.92 -14.85 26.55
C THR A 446 -2.99 -15.51 27.57
N GLU A 447 -2.72 -16.82 27.45
CA GLU A 447 -1.81 -17.57 28.32
C GLU A 447 -0.37 -17.02 28.29
N GLN A 448 0.02 -16.36 27.20
CA GLN A 448 1.34 -15.77 27.00
C GLN A 448 1.44 -14.34 27.54
N TYR A 449 0.38 -13.82 28.17
CA TYR A 449 0.35 -12.45 28.66
C TYR A 449 1.04 -12.30 30.01
N ARG A 450 1.66 -11.14 30.21
CA ARG A 450 2.04 -10.72 31.56
C ARG A 450 0.80 -10.47 32.43
N PRO A 451 0.88 -10.67 33.76
CA PRO A 451 -0.21 -10.33 34.67
C PRO A 451 -0.64 -8.85 34.52
N GLY A 452 -1.96 -8.59 34.47
CA GLY A 452 -2.54 -7.24 34.33
C GLY A 452 -2.60 -6.68 32.90
N THR A 453 -2.07 -7.40 31.90
CA THR A 453 -2.10 -7.00 30.49
C THR A 453 -3.52 -6.92 29.90
N GLU A 454 -4.44 -7.76 30.37
CA GLU A 454 -5.79 -7.86 29.82
C GLU A 454 -6.57 -6.54 29.96
N THR A 455 -6.51 -5.91 31.13
CA THR A 455 -7.13 -4.59 31.40
C THR A 455 -6.55 -3.49 30.49
N ALA A 456 -5.23 -3.50 30.26
CA ALA A 456 -4.57 -2.52 29.38
C ALA A 456 -4.95 -2.72 27.90
N LEU A 457 -5.16 -3.97 27.46
CA LEU A 457 -5.63 -4.28 26.11
C LEU A 457 -7.11 -3.89 25.94
N GLN A 458 -7.96 -4.12 26.94
CA GLN A 458 -9.38 -3.72 26.91
C GLN A 458 -9.56 -2.20 26.75
N MET A 459 -8.74 -1.39 27.43
CA MET A 459 -8.75 0.07 27.26
C MET A 459 -8.42 0.52 25.84
N ARG A 460 -7.69 -0.28 25.05
CA ARG A 460 -7.37 0.04 23.66
C ARG A 460 -8.47 -0.29 22.68
N VAL A 461 -9.23 -1.35 22.93
CA VAL A 461 -10.40 -1.68 22.11
C VAL A 461 -11.31 -0.44 22.03
N ARG A 462 -11.52 0.25 23.16
CA ARG A 462 -12.27 1.52 23.22
C ARG A 462 -11.70 2.63 22.33
N VAL A 463 -10.37 2.76 22.23
CA VAL A 463 -9.71 3.76 21.38
C VAL A 463 -9.77 3.38 19.90
N GLY A 464 -9.59 2.10 19.56
CA GLY A 464 -9.76 1.58 18.20
C GLY A 464 -11.19 1.82 17.70
N THR A 465 -12.18 1.69 18.59
CA THR A 465 -13.57 1.99 18.28
C THR A 465 -13.81 3.42 17.83
N ALA A 466 -13.26 4.40 18.55
CA ALA A 466 -13.37 5.82 18.19
C ALA A 466 -12.70 6.14 16.82
N VAL A 467 -11.67 5.38 16.42
CA VAL A 467 -11.04 5.57 15.10
C VAL A 467 -11.92 5.04 13.97
N VAL A 468 -12.60 3.90 14.19
CA VAL A 468 -13.59 3.37 13.23
C VAL A 468 -14.74 4.34 13.06
N THR A 469 -15.23 4.95 14.15
CA THR A 469 -16.23 6.03 14.13
C THR A 469 -15.86 7.12 13.17
N LEU A 470 -14.69 7.74 13.40
CA LEU A 470 -14.27 8.89 12.63
C LEU A 470 -14.03 8.50 11.17
N SER A 471 -13.50 7.30 10.93
CA SER A 471 -13.21 6.82 9.58
C SER A 471 -14.47 6.47 8.81
N LYS A 472 -15.49 5.91 9.48
CA LYS A 472 -16.81 5.66 8.90
C LYS A 472 -17.61 6.92 8.74
N ALA A 473 -17.63 7.85 9.69
CA ALA A 473 -18.26 9.15 9.52
C ALA A 473 -17.61 9.93 8.37
N ILE A 474 -16.28 9.85 8.22
CA ILE A 474 -15.57 10.40 7.06
C ILE A 474 -15.91 9.60 5.78
N ALA A 475 -15.95 8.28 5.81
CA ALA A 475 -16.26 7.47 4.63
C ALA A 475 -17.73 7.54 4.22
N GLN A 476 -18.64 7.76 5.18
CA GLN A 476 -20.06 8.00 5.02
C GLN A 476 -20.31 9.43 4.62
N SER A 477 -19.58 10.44 5.10
CA SER A 477 -19.65 11.78 4.49
C SER A 477 -19.15 11.71 3.05
N ASN A 478 -18.04 11.02 2.79
CA ASN A 478 -17.56 10.80 1.41
C ASN A 478 -18.49 9.89 0.56
N ARG A 479 -19.36 9.07 1.17
CA ARG A 479 -20.35 8.23 0.45
C ARG A 479 -21.67 8.95 0.27
N MET A 480 -22.15 9.68 1.28
CA MET A 480 -23.28 10.60 1.19
C MET A 480 -22.94 11.76 0.26
N ASP A 481 -21.68 12.15 0.04
CA ASP A 481 -21.33 13.10 -1.03
C ASP A 481 -21.40 12.46 -2.45
N TYR A 482 -21.40 11.12 -2.53
CA TYR A 482 -21.70 10.40 -3.76
C TYR A 482 -23.21 10.06 -3.90
N ASP A 483 -23.93 9.90 -2.78
CA ASP A 483 -25.34 9.53 -2.73
C ASP A 483 -26.31 10.73 -2.49
N LEU A 484 -25.82 11.91 -2.10
CA LEU A 484 -26.56 13.20 -1.95
C LEU A 484 -26.33 14.15 -3.13
N ALA A 485 -25.57 13.73 -4.15
CA ALA A 485 -25.80 14.25 -5.50
C ALA A 485 -27.18 13.79 -6.05
N ASP A 486 -27.95 13.03 -5.27
CA ASP A 486 -29.01 12.14 -5.73
C ASP A 486 -30.36 12.28 -5.03
N SER A 487 -30.54 13.26 -4.14
CA SER A 487 -31.86 13.60 -3.63
C SER A 487 -31.91 15.04 -3.12
N ASP A 488 -32.27 15.99 -4.00
CA ASP A 488 -33.40 16.89 -3.72
C ASP A 488 -33.76 17.76 -4.93
N SER A 489 -35.04 17.68 -5.26
CA SER A 489 -35.80 18.58 -6.12
C SER A 489 -36.13 19.88 -5.39
N ASP A 490 -35.98 21.01 -6.09
CA ASP A 490 -36.67 22.29 -5.86
C ASP A 490 -36.88 22.76 -4.41
N SER A 491 -35.80 23.20 -3.73
CA SER A 491 -35.89 24.34 -2.80
C SER A 491 -34.51 24.95 -2.55
N ASP A 492 -34.45 26.28 -2.44
CA ASP A 492 -33.25 27.11 -2.20
C ASP A 492 -32.47 26.68 -0.94
N SER A 493 -31.57 25.69 -1.10
CA SER A 493 -30.58 25.30 -0.08
C SER A 493 -29.18 25.16 -0.71
N PRO A 494 -28.11 25.45 0.05
CA PRO A 494 -26.77 25.68 -0.50
C PRO A 494 -26.14 24.38 -1.04
N GLU A 495 -25.45 24.48 -2.19
CA GLU A 495 -24.78 23.37 -2.89
C GLU A 495 -23.84 22.54 -1.96
N PRO A 496 -23.74 21.21 -2.17
CA PRO A 496 -22.97 20.32 -1.31
C PRO A 496 -21.45 20.46 -1.49
N GLU A 497 -20.74 20.54 -0.36
CA GLU A 497 -19.30 20.79 -0.28
C GLU A 497 -18.48 19.54 0.18
N ASP A 498 -17.96 18.68 -0.72
CA ASP A 498 -16.61 18.11 -0.51
C ASP A 498 -15.88 17.55 -1.76
N ASN A 499 -14.54 17.47 -1.66
CA ASN A 499 -13.49 17.29 -2.69
C ASN A 499 -13.45 18.30 -3.84
N ASN A 500 -14.60 18.86 -4.15
CA ASN A 500 -14.73 20.06 -4.94
C ASN A 500 -14.01 21.24 -4.27
N GLY A 501 -13.84 21.30 -2.94
CA GLY A 501 -13.03 22.35 -2.30
C GLY A 501 -11.59 22.50 -2.85
N VAL A 502 -10.88 21.41 -3.19
CA VAL A 502 -9.54 21.53 -3.82
C VAL A 502 -9.65 21.84 -5.31
N VAL A 503 -10.64 21.29 -6.00
CA VAL A 503 -10.85 21.48 -7.45
C VAL A 503 -11.44 22.86 -7.75
N ASP A 504 -12.26 23.40 -6.88
CA ASP A 504 -12.95 24.68 -6.93
C ASP A 504 -12.06 25.77 -6.38
N VAL A 505 -11.22 25.52 -5.36
CA VAL A 505 -10.09 26.42 -5.08
C VAL A 505 -9.10 26.41 -6.25
N ASP A 506 -8.83 25.28 -6.90
CA ASP A 506 -8.00 25.24 -8.12
C ASP A 506 -8.68 25.94 -9.31
N LYS A 507 -10.00 25.87 -9.47
CA LYS A 507 -10.75 26.59 -10.53
C LYS A 507 -10.85 28.08 -10.21
N ALA A 508 -11.14 28.46 -8.96
CA ALA A 508 -11.20 29.84 -8.49
C ALA A 508 -9.84 30.50 -8.61
N LEU A 509 -8.78 29.85 -8.13
CA LEU A 509 -7.41 30.33 -8.34
C LEU A 509 -7.06 30.43 -9.83
N LYS A 510 -7.48 29.50 -10.69
CA LYS A 510 -7.25 29.67 -12.14
C LYS A 510 -8.00 30.87 -12.73
N ARG A 511 -9.20 31.16 -12.23
CA ARG A 511 -10.00 32.33 -12.64
C ARG A 511 -9.39 33.64 -12.12
N GLU A 512 -8.70 33.61 -10.99
CA GLU A 512 -8.12 34.81 -10.35
C GLU A 512 -6.63 35.01 -10.66
N ASP A 513 -5.92 33.99 -11.16
CA ASP A 513 -4.49 34.04 -11.46
C ASP A 513 -4.26 34.77 -12.81
N GLU A 514 -4.07 36.09 -12.72
CA GLU A 514 -3.80 36.97 -13.86
C GLU A 514 -2.60 36.49 -14.71
N GLU A 515 -1.57 35.92 -14.08
CA GLU A 515 -0.38 35.40 -14.76
C GLU A 515 -0.74 34.16 -15.62
N LEU A 516 -1.60 33.28 -15.09
CA LEU A 516 -2.11 32.13 -15.83
C LEU A 516 -2.95 32.56 -17.02
N GLN A 517 -3.86 33.51 -16.84
CA GLN A 517 -4.69 34.06 -17.92
C GLN A 517 -3.83 34.71 -19.01
N GLN A 518 -2.79 35.46 -18.61
CA GLN A 518 -1.84 36.08 -19.54
C GLN A 518 -1.09 35.03 -20.36
N HIS A 519 -0.65 33.94 -19.73
CA HIS A 519 0.02 32.83 -20.41
C HIS A 519 -0.93 32.02 -21.31
N GLU A 520 -2.18 31.84 -20.91
CA GLU A 520 -3.22 31.22 -21.74
C GLU A 520 -3.47 32.04 -23.00
N LYS A 521 -3.72 33.34 -22.85
CA LYS A 521 -3.89 34.27 -23.98
C LYS A 521 -2.66 34.30 -24.89
N ARG A 522 -1.44 34.28 -24.32
CA ARG A 522 -0.20 34.17 -25.09
C ARG A 522 -0.15 32.87 -25.89
N MET A 523 -0.53 31.75 -25.29
CA MET A 523 -0.59 30.45 -25.97
C MET A 523 -1.62 30.47 -27.11
N GLU A 524 -2.80 31.08 -26.90
CA GLU A 524 -3.80 31.23 -27.96
C GLU A 524 -3.30 32.09 -29.13
N ILE A 525 -2.63 33.20 -28.84
CA ILE A 525 -2.02 34.05 -29.87
C ILE A 525 -0.97 33.25 -30.66
N GLN A 526 -0.06 32.54 -29.97
CA GLN A 526 0.95 31.73 -30.65
C GLN A 526 0.36 30.56 -31.42
N TRP A 527 -0.76 29.98 -30.95
CA TRP A 527 -1.47 28.94 -31.67
C TRP A 527 -2.07 29.46 -32.97
N THR A 528 -2.72 30.62 -32.93
CA THR A 528 -3.25 31.29 -34.13
C THR A 528 -2.12 31.66 -35.09
N LEU A 529 -1.02 32.23 -34.61
CA LEU A 529 0.14 32.56 -35.44
C LEU A 529 0.74 31.31 -36.11
N TYR A 530 0.85 30.21 -35.37
CA TYR A 530 1.29 28.92 -35.92
C TYR A 530 0.36 28.42 -37.02
N LEU A 531 -0.96 28.45 -36.82
CA LEU A 531 -1.93 28.07 -37.84
C LEU A 531 -1.87 28.98 -39.07
N ASP A 532 -1.74 30.30 -38.87
CA ASP A 532 -1.65 31.27 -39.97
C ASP A 532 -0.44 31.04 -40.88
N THR A 533 0.64 30.42 -40.39
CA THR A 533 1.80 30.03 -41.23
C THR A 533 1.47 29.00 -42.31
N PHE A 534 0.37 28.25 -42.15
CA PHE A 534 -0.10 27.28 -43.14
C PHE A 534 -0.84 27.95 -44.32
N GLY A 535 -1.14 29.25 -44.21
CA GLY A 535 -1.94 30.00 -45.18
C GLY A 535 -3.44 29.76 -44.99
N ARG A 536 -4.20 30.82 -44.68
CA ARG A 536 -5.66 30.74 -44.53
C ARG A 536 -6.30 30.24 -45.82
N GLY A 537 -7.16 29.22 -45.70
CA GLY A 537 -7.80 28.56 -46.83
C GLY A 537 -6.97 27.44 -47.47
N SER A 538 -5.74 27.16 -46.99
CA SER A 538 -5.01 25.98 -47.47
C SER A 538 -5.68 24.68 -46.99
N PRO A 539 -5.60 23.58 -47.76
CA PRO A 539 -6.14 22.29 -47.33
C PRO A 539 -5.61 21.83 -45.97
N LEU A 540 -4.35 22.16 -45.67
CA LEU A 540 -3.75 21.88 -44.37
C LEU A 540 -4.37 22.72 -43.25
N TYR A 541 -4.53 24.03 -43.46
CA TYR A 541 -5.19 24.93 -42.49
C TYR A 541 -6.61 24.46 -42.18
N GLU A 542 -7.39 24.14 -43.20
CA GLU A 542 -8.77 23.67 -43.08
C GLU A 542 -8.88 22.32 -42.34
N ALA A 543 -7.94 21.41 -42.59
CA ALA A 543 -7.91 20.11 -41.91
C ALA A 543 -7.57 20.22 -40.41
N VAL A 544 -6.91 21.29 -39.98
CA VAL A 544 -6.35 21.39 -38.61
C VAL A 544 -6.95 22.53 -37.77
N LYS A 545 -7.69 23.47 -38.36
CA LYS A 545 -8.30 24.62 -37.65
C LYS A 545 -9.27 24.22 -36.53
N GLY A 546 -9.87 23.02 -36.62
CA GLY A 546 -10.80 22.48 -35.62
C GLY A 546 -10.14 21.88 -34.38
N TYR A 547 -8.80 21.78 -34.33
CA TYR A 547 -8.13 21.24 -33.17
C TYR A 547 -8.18 22.20 -31.96
N LYS A 548 -8.44 21.64 -30.77
CA LYS A 548 -8.48 22.41 -29.51
C LYS A 548 -7.12 23.05 -29.21
N ARG A 549 -7.15 24.36 -28.95
CA ARG A 549 -5.97 25.25 -28.79
C ARG A 549 -5.15 25.00 -27.52
N THR A 550 -5.62 24.14 -26.61
CA THR A 550 -5.06 23.93 -25.27
C THR A 550 -4.19 22.68 -25.12
N GLN A 551 -4.01 21.87 -26.18
CA GLN A 551 -3.28 20.60 -26.10
C GLN A 551 -2.11 20.54 -27.07
N ILE A 552 -0.89 20.87 -26.60
CA ILE A 552 0.32 20.81 -27.44
C ILE A 552 0.63 19.41 -28.00
N SER A 553 0.10 18.34 -27.40
CA SER A 553 0.21 16.97 -27.95
C SER A 553 -0.39 16.84 -29.35
N ILE A 554 -1.27 17.77 -29.73
CA ILE A 554 -1.84 17.86 -31.07
C ILE A 554 -0.79 18.26 -32.11
N LEU A 555 0.27 18.99 -31.75
CA LEU A 555 1.36 19.30 -32.69
C LEU A 555 1.96 18.02 -33.28
N GLY A 556 2.12 16.97 -32.47
CA GLY A 556 2.60 15.66 -32.94
C GLY A 556 1.64 14.97 -33.92
N LYS A 557 0.34 15.30 -33.88
CA LYS A 557 -0.65 14.82 -34.86
C LYS A 557 -0.61 15.65 -36.13
N ILE A 558 -0.49 16.98 -36.01
CA ILE A 558 -0.39 17.91 -37.13
C ILE A 558 0.88 17.61 -37.94
N THR A 559 2.03 17.46 -37.29
CA THR A 559 3.29 17.16 -37.98
C THR A 559 3.28 15.81 -38.68
N LYS A 560 2.54 14.82 -38.17
CA LYS A 560 2.34 13.52 -38.82
C LYS A 560 1.27 13.53 -39.92
N HIS A 561 0.51 14.62 -40.07
CA HIS A 561 -0.55 14.70 -41.07
C HIS A 561 0.06 14.70 -42.48
N ASN A 562 -0.53 13.93 -43.41
CA ASN A 562 -0.02 13.79 -44.78
C ASN A 562 0.14 15.13 -45.51
N LEU A 563 -0.81 16.06 -45.31
CA LEU A 563 -0.75 17.40 -45.90
C LEU A 563 0.41 18.24 -45.34
N TYR A 564 0.73 18.06 -44.04
CA TYR A 564 1.88 18.74 -43.42
C TYR A 564 3.18 18.17 -43.96
N GLN A 565 3.32 16.83 -44.01
CA GLN A 565 4.49 16.16 -44.56
C GLN A 565 4.75 16.53 -46.03
N LYS A 566 3.68 16.74 -46.81
CA LYS A 566 3.78 17.22 -48.19
C LYS A 566 4.25 18.68 -48.25
N ALA A 567 3.70 19.56 -47.42
CA ALA A 567 4.10 20.97 -47.35
C ALA A 567 5.52 21.16 -46.79
N ALA A 568 5.94 20.31 -45.85
CA ALA A 568 7.28 20.31 -45.25
C ALA A 568 8.41 20.00 -46.24
N LYS A 569 8.09 19.48 -47.44
CA LYS A 569 9.09 19.34 -48.52
C LYS A 569 9.52 20.68 -49.13
N ASP A 570 8.74 21.75 -48.93
CA ASP A 570 9.10 23.11 -49.35
C ASP A 570 9.92 23.81 -48.25
N PRO A 571 11.20 24.16 -48.51
CA PRO A 571 12.03 24.88 -47.54
C PRO A 571 11.42 26.22 -47.11
N LYS A 572 10.66 26.90 -47.98
CA LYS A 572 10.01 28.18 -47.65
C LYS A 572 8.85 28.01 -46.67
N PHE A 573 8.18 26.86 -46.70
CA PHE A 573 7.15 26.53 -45.72
C PHE A 573 7.78 26.29 -44.34
N LEU A 574 8.83 25.45 -44.27
CA LEU A 574 9.54 25.18 -43.01
C LEU A 574 10.13 26.44 -42.38
N ALA A 575 10.76 27.30 -43.19
CA ALA A 575 11.33 28.57 -42.71
C ALA A 575 10.30 29.50 -42.05
N ARG A 576 9.01 29.39 -42.39
CA ARG A 576 7.91 30.14 -41.74
C ARG A 576 7.35 29.41 -40.52
N VAL A 577 7.19 28.10 -40.62
CA VAL A 577 6.50 27.28 -39.61
C VAL A 577 7.37 27.01 -38.39
N GLU A 578 8.66 26.73 -38.56
CA GLU A 578 9.55 26.35 -37.46
C GLU A 578 9.68 27.44 -36.37
N PRO A 579 9.84 28.74 -36.69
CA PRO A 579 9.87 29.79 -35.68
C PRO A 579 8.55 29.90 -34.90
N ALA A 580 7.41 29.76 -35.59
CA ALA A 580 6.09 29.81 -34.97
C ALA A 580 5.82 28.59 -34.08
N GLU A 581 6.26 27.40 -34.51
CA GLU A 581 6.19 26.19 -33.71
C GLU A 581 7.04 26.32 -32.44
N LYS A 582 8.26 26.84 -32.57
CA LYS A 582 9.15 27.10 -31.42
C LYS A 582 8.52 28.08 -30.44
N ALA A 583 8.00 29.21 -30.92
CA ALA A 583 7.35 30.21 -30.07
C ALA A 583 6.10 29.66 -29.35
N LEU A 584 5.33 28.79 -30.02
CA LEU A 584 4.21 28.07 -29.41
C LEU A 584 4.67 27.07 -28.34
N ARG A 585 5.75 26.32 -28.59
CA ARG A 585 6.35 25.41 -27.60
C ARG A 585 6.83 26.18 -26.36
N ASP A 586 7.50 27.31 -26.55
CA ASP A 586 7.98 28.17 -25.46
C ASP A 586 6.81 28.75 -24.65
N ALA A 587 5.75 29.22 -25.32
CA ALA A 587 4.54 29.71 -24.66
C ALA A 587 3.86 28.62 -23.83
N ASN A 588 3.76 27.38 -24.35
CA ASN A 588 3.20 26.26 -23.61
C ASN A 588 4.08 25.81 -22.43
N VAL A 589 5.42 25.92 -22.52
CA VAL A 589 6.30 25.65 -21.37
C VAL A 589 5.99 26.62 -20.22
N LEU A 590 5.84 27.91 -20.53
CA LEU A 590 5.47 28.94 -19.54
C LEU A 590 4.08 28.68 -18.96
N TYR A 591 3.07 28.43 -19.81
CA TYR A 591 1.72 28.08 -19.38
C TYR A 591 1.71 26.83 -18.47
N ARG A 592 2.45 25.77 -18.84
CA ARG A 592 2.56 24.56 -18.02
C ARG A 592 3.24 24.81 -16.69
N LYS A 593 4.25 25.68 -16.65
CA LYS A 593 4.92 26.05 -15.39
C LYS A 593 3.96 26.82 -14.49
N CYS A 594 3.21 27.77 -15.04
CA CYS A 594 2.21 28.54 -14.31
C CYS A 594 1.07 27.65 -13.80
N ILE A 595 0.42 26.84 -14.66
CA ILE A 595 -0.68 25.96 -14.24
C ILE A 595 -0.24 24.92 -13.19
N GLN A 596 1.01 24.45 -13.24
CA GLN A 596 1.56 23.57 -12.19
C GLN A 596 1.75 24.32 -10.88
N ALA A 597 2.20 25.57 -10.92
CA ALA A 597 2.33 26.42 -9.74
C ALA A 597 0.96 26.74 -9.13
N THR A 598 -0.04 27.14 -9.95
CA THR A 598 -1.42 27.39 -9.52
C THR A 598 -2.05 26.13 -8.92
N ARG A 599 -1.94 24.96 -9.59
CA ARG A 599 -2.40 23.67 -9.04
C ARG A 599 -1.75 23.30 -7.72
N LYS A 600 -0.46 23.61 -7.56
CA LYS A 600 0.26 23.34 -6.31
C LYS A 600 -0.24 24.27 -5.20
N ARG A 601 -0.54 25.53 -5.52
CA ARG A 601 -1.14 26.51 -4.61
C ARG A 601 -2.54 26.09 -4.18
N GLY A 602 -3.41 25.76 -5.14
CA GLY A 602 -4.78 25.29 -4.86
C GLY A 602 -4.82 24.00 -4.05
N LYS A 603 -3.92 23.04 -4.31
CA LYS A 603 -3.75 21.86 -3.44
C LYS A 603 -3.32 22.21 -2.02
N THR A 604 -2.51 23.24 -1.84
CA THR A 604 -2.03 23.66 -0.52
C THR A 604 -3.13 24.39 0.24
N GLU A 605 -3.86 25.29 -0.42
CA GLU A 605 -4.96 26.05 0.17
C GLU A 605 -6.17 25.18 0.46
N GLY A 606 -6.59 24.34 -0.50
CA GLY A 606 -7.66 23.37 -0.26
C GLY A 606 -7.30 22.35 0.83
N ALA A 607 -6.04 21.94 0.96
CA ALA A 607 -5.61 21.11 2.09
C ALA A 607 -5.70 21.85 3.43
N LYS A 608 -5.37 23.14 3.48
CA LYS A 608 -5.52 23.97 4.68
C LYS A 608 -7.00 24.16 5.05
N ALA A 609 -7.85 24.46 4.07
CA ALA A 609 -9.30 24.60 4.26
C ALA A 609 -9.92 23.30 4.79
N LEU A 610 -9.57 22.16 4.20
CA LEU A 610 -10.01 20.85 4.69
C LEU A 610 -9.50 20.54 6.10
N GLU A 611 -8.25 20.90 6.41
CA GLU A 611 -7.69 20.74 7.76
C GLU A 611 -8.37 21.65 8.78
N GLN A 612 -8.84 22.83 8.37
CA GLN A 612 -9.62 23.74 9.20
C GLN A 612 -11.05 23.20 9.43
N LYS A 613 -11.77 22.76 8.37
CA LYS A 613 -13.07 22.09 8.50
C LYS A 613 -13.00 20.86 9.42
N LYS A 614 -11.91 20.08 9.35
CA LYS A 614 -11.68 18.93 10.26
C LYS A 614 -11.47 19.32 11.72
N LYS A 615 -11.04 20.56 12.00
CA LYS A 615 -10.94 21.07 13.37
C LYS A 615 -12.29 21.56 13.88
N GLU A 616 -13.18 21.97 12.98
CA GLU A 616 -14.53 22.45 13.29
C GLU A 616 -15.50 21.26 13.49
N ASN A 617 -15.37 20.19 12.71
CA ASN A 617 -16.11 18.93 12.90
C ASN A 617 -15.40 17.98 13.88
N VAL A 618 -15.48 18.30 15.17
CA VAL A 618 -15.09 17.38 16.24
C VAL A 618 -16.22 16.35 16.44
N ALA A 619 -15.91 15.06 16.30
CA ALA A 619 -16.89 13.99 16.49
C ALA A 619 -17.57 14.09 17.87
N SER A 620 -18.89 13.96 17.89
CA SER A 620 -19.68 14.04 19.12
C SER A 620 -19.55 12.73 19.93
N ILE A 621 -19.94 12.79 21.21
CA ILE A 621 -20.01 11.60 22.07
C ILE A 621 -21.02 10.59 21.49
N GLN A 622 -22.13 11.05 20.92
CA GLN A 622 -23.14 10.20 20.29
C GLN A 622 -22.59 9.42 19.08
N ASP A 623 -21.74 10.03 18.26
CA ASP A 623 -21.06 9.32 17.15
C ASP A 623 -20.17 8.20 17.68
N THR A 624 -19.53 8.43 18.83
CA THR A 624 -18.66 7.47 19.50
C THR A 624 -19.47 6.28 20.03
N ASP A 625 -20.63 6.52 20.63
CA ASP A 625 -21.51 5.46 21.17
C ASP A 625 -22.16 4.60 20.08
N ALA A 626 -22.64 5.20 18.98
CA ALA A 626 -23.16 4.46 17.83
C ALA A 626 -22.10 3.53 17.20
N SER A 627 -20.84 3.92 17.28
CA SER A 627 -19.73 3.11 16.77
C SER A 627 -19.28 2.03 17.74
N LEU A 628 -19.41 2.27 19.05
CA LEU A 628 -19.26 1.24 20.07
C LEU A 628 -20.30 0.13 19.85
N ALA A 629 -21.54 0.48 19.49
CA ALA A 629 -22.54 -0.51 19.10
C ALA A 629 -22.11 -1.30 17.85
N TYR A 630 -21.69 -0.64 16.78
CA TYR A 630 -21.25 -1.33 15.55
C TYR A 630 -20.05 -2.26 15.73
N LEU A 631 -19.06 -1.92 16.57
CA LEU A 631 -17.91 -2.82 16.78
C LEU A 631 -18.22 -4.01 17.68
N LYS A 632 -19.25 -3.89 18.53
CA LYS A 632 -19.83 -5.07 19.19
C LYS A 632 -20.50 -6.00 18.17
N GLU A 633 -20.94 -5.48 17.01
CA GLU A 633 -21.45 -6.30 15.93
C GLU A 633 -20.31 -7.05 15.18
N PRO A 634 -20.55 -8.32 14.81
CA PRO A 634 -19.65 -9.06 13.94
C PRO A 634 -19.38 -8.31 12.62
N SER A 635 -18.23 -8.59 11.98
CA SER A 635 -17.95 -8.06 10.63
C SER A 635 -19.10 -8.36 9.69
N THR A 636 -19.42 -7.43 8.79
CA THR A 636 -20.46 -7.71 7.77
C THR A 636 -20.08 -8.92 6.95
N LEU A 637 -18.79 -9.13 6.69
CA LEU A 637 -18.28 -10.32 6.00
C LEU A 637 -18.50 -11.59 6.83
N LEU A 638 -18.32 -11.52 8.15
CA LEU A 638 -18.57 -12.66 9.03
C LEU A 638 -20.09 -12.95 9.11
N THR A 639 -20.92 -11.93 9.20
CA THR A 639 -22.38 -12.08 9.20
C THR A 639 -22.88 -12.65 7.86
N GLU A 640 -22.37 -12.17 6.73
CA GLU A 640 -22.66 -12.70 5.39
C GLU A 640 -22.20 -14.16 5.25
N ALA A 641 -20.95 -14.46 5.63
CA ALA A 641 -20.41 -15.82 5.63
C ALA A 641 -21.25 -16.78 6.50
N SER A 642 -21.64 -16.34 7.70
CA SER A 642 -22.46 -17.14 8.62
C SER A 642 -23.86 -17.42 8.04
N LYS A 643 -24.46 -16.45 7.34
CA LYS A 643 -25.74 -16.64 6.65
C LYS A 643 -25.60 -17.66 5.52
N THR A 644 -24.58 -17.52 4.66
CA THR A 644 -24.31 -18.46 3.56
C THR A 644 -24.03 -19.88 4.06
N ALA A 645 -23.29 -20.01 5.17
CA ALA A 645 -23.03 -21.31 5.80
C ALA A 645 -24.30 -21.95 6.41
N SER A 646 -25.25 -21.13 6.86
CA SER A 646 -26.51 -21.61 7.43
C SER A 646 -27.47 -22.07 6.34
N THR A 647 -27.55 -21.36 5.21
CA THR A 647 -28.42 -21.72 4.08
C THR A 647 -27.95 -22.96 3.34
N SER A 648 -26.63 -23.21 3.26
CA SER A 648 -26.11 -24.44 2.65
C SER A 648 -26.41 -25.71 3.44
N LYS A 649 -26.71 -25.60 4.74
CA LYS A 649 -27.10 -26.73 5.60
C LYS A 649 -28.60 -27.04 5.55
N SER A 650 -29.46 -26.10 5.16
CA SER A 650 -30.91 -26.30 5.14
C SER A 650 -31.44 -27.04 3.90
N THR A 651 -30.63 -27.16 2.84
CA THR A 651 -30.96 -27.92 1.63
C THR A 651 -30.50 -29.38 1.76
N SER A 652 -31.18 -30.16 2.61
CA SER A 652 -31.00 -31.63 2.65
C SER A 652 -32.05 -32.35 1.80
N ALA A 653 -31.56 -33.07 0.79
CA ALA A 653 -32.18 -34.24 0.17
C ALA A 653 -32.59 -35.32 1.22
N PRO A 654 -33.44 -36.30 0.87
CA PRO A 654 -34.03 -37.25 1.82
C PRO A 654 -32.94 -38.10 2.50
N GLY A 655 -32.89 -38.03 3.84
CA GLY A 655 -31.81 -38.62 4.62
C GLY A 655 -31.79 -40.17 4.63
N PRO A 656 -30.61 -40.80 4.76
CA PRO A 656 -30.52 -42.22 5.03
C PRO A 656 -30.74 -42.52 6.51
N SER A 657 -31.45 -43.62 6.76
CA SER A 657 -31.80 -44.18 8.07
C SER A 657 -30.65 -44.29 9.06
N ARG A 658 -30.95 -43.88 10.30
CA ARG A 658 -30.23 -44.18 11.54
C ARG A 658 -29.76 -45.64 11.59
N THR A 659 -28.47 -45.84 11.84
CA THR A 659 -27.98 -47.02 12.56
C THR A 659 -27.02 -46.56 13.66
N THR A 660 -27.30 -47.05 14.86
CA THR A 660 -26.57 -46.86 16.11
C THR A 660 -25.38 -47.82 16.17
N ALA A 661 -24.18 -47.32 16.47
CA ALA A 661 -23.07 -48.16 16.93
C ALA A 661 -22.06 -47.38 17.81
N ASN A 662 -22.20 -47.63 19.11
CA ASN A 662 -21.21 -47.75 20.19
C ASN A 662 -19.89 -46.96 20.15
N ALA A 663 -19.78 -46.03 21.09
CA ALA A 663 -18.54 -45.52 21.66
C ALA A 663 -18.02 -46.46 22.77
N SER A 664 -16.85 -47.04 22.57
CA SER A 664 -15.94 -47.50 23.64
C SER A 664 -14.63 -47.93 22.99
N ASN A 665 -13.61 -47.06 23.01
CA ASN A 665 -12.17 -47.38 22.89
C ASN A 665 -11.31 -46.10 22.88
N LEU A 666 -11.46 -45.25 23.91
CA LEU A 666 -10.65 -44.03 24.06
C LEU A 666 -9.79 -44.01 25.35
N SER A 667 -9.85 -45.03 26.19
CA SER A 667 -9.09 -45.06 27.46
C SER A 667 -7.77 -45.84 27.42
N ALA A 668 -7.38 -46.40 26.27
CA ALA A 668 -6.15 -47.19 26.13
C ALA A 668 -4.93 -46.36 25.69
N THR A 669 -5.16 -45.17 25.11
CA THR A 669 -4.10 -44.34 24.52
C THR A 669 -3.48 -43.36 25.53
N GLU A 670 -4.20 -42.99 26.59
CA GLU A 670 -3.69 -42.05 27.61
C GLU A 670 -2.68 -42.69 28.58
N GLN A 671 -2.75 -44.00 28.82
CA GLN A 671 -1.80 -44.69 29.71
C GLN A 671 -0.43 -44.96 29.06
N THR A 672 -0.29 -44.77 27.74
CA THR A 672 0.99 -45.00 27.04
C THR A 672 1.84 -43.73 26.92
N ILE A 673 1.24 -42.54 27.09
CA ILE A 673 1.93 -41.25 26.97
C ILE A 673 2.61 -40.85 28.30
N GLU A 674 2.10 -41.32 29.43
CA GLU A 674 2.63 -41.01 30.76
C GLU A 674 3.82 -41.91 31.17
N ALA A 675 4.13 -42.95 30.38
CA ALA A 675 5.25 -43.87 30.61
C ALA A 675 6.54 -43.48 29.86
N LEU A 676 6.52 -42.42 29.04
CA LEU A 676 7.66 -41.98 28.23
C LEU A 676 8.34 -40.69 28.72
N SER A 677 7.95 -40.18 29.90
CA SER A 677 8.44 -38.90 30.46
C SER A 677 9.33 -39.05 31.70
N ARG A 678 9.98 -40.21 31.87
CA ARG A 678 10.97 -40.45 32.92
C ARG A 678 12.21 -41.10 32.32
N ASP A 679 13.22 -40.27 32.10
CA ASP A 679 14.65 -40.55 32.31
C ASP A 679 15.44 -39.45 31.57
N GLU A 680 16.16 -38.62 32.34
CA GLU A 680 17.45 -37.98 32.02
C GLU A 680 17.73 -36.91 33.09
N ASP A 681 18.21 -37.39 34.25
CA ASP A 681 18.92 -36.58 35.24
C ASP A 681 20.39 -36.47 34.81
N GLU A 682 20.83 -35.33 34.24
CA GLU A 682 22.25 -34.98 34.15
C GLU A 682 22.48 -33.46 34.41
N ASP A 683 23.33 -33.20 35.41
CA ASP A 683 24.18 -32.04 35.69
C ASP A 683 23.54 -30.65 35.98
N GLN A 684 23.05 -30.49 37.21
CA GLN A 684 22.62 -29.21 37.81
C GLN A 684 23.77 -28.35 38.38
N ASP A 685 24.99 -28.85 38.48
CA ASP A 685 26.06 -28.18 39.24
C ASP A 685 26.84 -27.11 38.42
N GLU A 686 26.77 -27.09 37.09
CA GLU A 686 27.43 -26.05 36.25
C GLU A 686 26.56 -24.80 36.01
N ILE A 687 25.24 -24.89 36.19
CA ILE A 687 24.32 -23.76 35.95
C ILE A 687 24.30 -22.79 37.14
N GLU A 688 24.52 -23.30 38.35
CA GLU A 688 24.49 -22.47 39.57
C GLU A 688 25.73 -21.56 39.70
N GLU A 689 26.88 -21.97 39.15
CA GLU A 689 28.11 -21.16 39.10
C GLU A 689 28.02 -20.01 38.07
N VAL A 690 27.27 -20.20 36.99
CA VAL A 690 26.99 -19.14 35.99
C VAL A 690 25.99 -18.11 36.52
N TYR A 691 25.01 -18.54 37.31
CA TYR A 691 24.03 -17.63 37.93
C TYR A 691 24.61 -16.78 39.06
N GLN A 692 25.56 -17.31 39.84
CA GLN A 692 26.26 -16.51 40.86
C GLN A 692 27.18 -15.44 40.26
N ASN A 693 27.79 -15.70 39.10
CA ASN A 693 28.64 -14.73 38.40
C ASN A 693 27.86 -13.58 37.71
N LEU A 694 26.58 -13.79 37.39
CA LEU A 694 25.72 -12.76 36.77
C LEU A 694 25.16 -11.71 37.74
N GLN A 695 25.20 -11.96 39.06
CA GLN A 695 24.77 -10.96 40.06
C GLN A 695 25.78 -9.83 40.31
N GLY A 696 26.98 -9.90 39.72
CA GLY A 696 28.04 -8.89 39.90
C GLY A 696 27.93 -7.62 39.05
N PHE A 697 27.09 -7.59 38.00
CA PHE A 697 27.00 -6.44 37.09
C PHE A 697 25.89 -5.46 37.48
N LYS A 698 26.13 -4.63 38.50
CA LYS A 698 25.32 -3.44 38.78
C LYS A 698 25.57 -2.35 37.73
N GLN A 699 24.65 -2.18 36.79
CA GLN A 699 24.53 -0.94 36.01
C GLN A 699 23.78 0.11 36.82
N ASN A 700 24.46 1.20 37.17
CA ASN A 700 23.88 2.39 37.81
C ASN A 700 22.95 3.12 36.83
N ASN A 701 21.64 2.82 36.88
CA ASN A 701 20.60 3.60 36.20
C ASN A 701 19.81 4.45 37.20
N LEU A 702 20.41 5.55 37.64
CA LEU A 702 19.85 6.54 38.59
C LEU A 702 18.59 7.28 38.10
N ALA A 703 18.12 7.03 36.87
CA ALA A 703 16.91 7.66 36.31
C ALA A 703 15.63 6.82 36.47
N GLY A 704 15.74 5.51 36.77
CA GLY A 704 14.59 4.61 36.92
C GLY A 704 14.01 4.58 38.34
N GLN A 705 14.85 4.74 39.36
CA GLN A 705 14.44 4.65 40.77
C GLN A 705 13.41 5.74 41.13
N LYS A 706 13.64 6.99 40.71
CA LYS A 706 12.77 8.13 41.02
C LYS A 706 11.34 7.98 40.48
N HIS A 707 11.16 7.23 39.39
CA HIS A 707 9.83 7.03 38.80
C HIS A 707 9.06 5.88 39.45
N ILE A 708 9.77 4.91 40.04
CA ILE A 708 9.20 3.81 40.81
C ILE A 708 8.86 4.29 42.22
N ASP A 709 9.73 5.11 42.83
CA ASP A 709 9.50 5.68 44.16
C ASP A 709 8.32 6.68 44.14
N ALA A 710 8.16 7.47 43.07
CA ALA A 710 7.00 8.35 42.90
C ALA A 710 5.68 7.60 42.65
N VAL A 711 5.72 6.38 42.09
CA VAL A 711 4.54 5.52 41.92
C VAL A 711 4.19 4.80 43.23
N LYS A 712 5.18 4.47 44.05
CA LYS A 712 4.97 3.92 45.40
C LYS A 712 4.45 4.98 46.38
N GLU A 713 5.01 6.20 46.39
CA GLU A 713 4.48 7.31 47.21
C GLU A 713 3.05 7.71 46.79
N ALA A 714 2.68 7.55 45.52
CA ALA A 714 1.30 7.77 45.06
C ALA A 714 0.34 6.63 45.45
N ALA A 715 0.85 5.42 45.70
CA ALA A 715 0.07 4.27 46.13
C ALA A 715 -0.13 4.22 47.65
N ASP A 716 0.85 4.70 48.42
CA ASP A 716 0.83 4.70 49.89
C ASP A 716 0.03 5.89 50.50
N GLY A 717 -0.51 6.78 49.66
CA GLY A 717 -1.24 7.98 50.05
C GLY A 717 -2.78 7.86 50.04
N VAL A 718 -3.33 6.66 49.89
CA VAL A 718 -4.79 6.45 49.94
C VAL A 718 -5.21 6.29 51.40
N PRO A 719 -6.07 7.17 51.95
CA PRO A 719 -6.57 7.02 53.31
C PRO A 719 -7.43 5.76 53.44
N GLU A 720 -7.23 5.02 54.53
CA GLU A 720 -8.13 3.94 54.97
C GLU A 720 -9.53 4.53 55.30
N GLU A 721 -10.41 4.53 54.30
CA GLU A 721 -11.86 4.62 54.46
C GLU A 721 -12.39 3.30 53.84
N GLY A 722 -12.98 2.36 54.55
CA GLY A 722 -14.14 2.49 55.43
C GLY A 722 -15.25 1.65 54.80
N ASP A 723 -15.36 0.39 55.22
CA ASP A 723 -16.44 -0.60 54.97
C ASP A 723 -17.61 -0.10 54.07
N SER A 724 -17.38 0.01 52.77
CA SER A 724 -18.43 0.27 51.79
C SER A 724 -18.67 -1.00 51.00
N ASP A 725 -19.87 -1.57 51.16
CA ASP A 725 -20.47 -2.66 50.38
C ASP A 725 -19.78 -2.86 49.03
N GLU A 726 -19.06 -3.98 48.89
CA GLU A 726 -18.61 -4.50 47.61
C GLU A 726 -19.85 -4.87 46.79
N GLY A 727 -20.41 -3.86 46.12
CA GLY A 727 -21.40 -4.04 45.08
C GLY A 727 -20.77 -4.87 43.97
N GLU A 728 -21.03 -6.18 44.03
CA GLU A 728 -20.85 -7.16 42.98
C GLU A 728 -21.21 -6.49 41.63
N TRP A 729 -20.21 -6.20 40.80
CA TRP A 729 -20.43 -5.74 39.42
C TRP A 729 -21.08 -6.90 38.68
N LYS A 730 -22.41 -6.99 38.77
CA LYS A 730 -23.19 -7.88 37.93
C LYS A 730 -23.02 -7.38 36.51
N ASP A 731 -22.30 -8.15 35.71
CA ASP A 731 -22.25 -8.01 34.26
C ASP A 731 -23.70 -7.84 33.77
N HIS A 732 -24.04 -6.61 33.38
CA HIS A 732 -25.29 -6.33 32.71
C HIS A 732 -25.33 -7.19 31.44
N ASP A 733 -26.33 -8.06 31.37
CA ASP A 733 -26.71 -8.94 30.26
C ASP A 733 -25.93 -8.67 28.97
N GLU A 734 -24.93 -9.52 28.68
CA GLU A 734 -24.30 -9.52 27.36
C GLU A 734 -25.42 -9.65 26.32
N PRO A 735 -25.53 -8.72 25.35
CA PRO A 735 -26.59 -8.78 24.35
C PRO A 735 -26.53 -10.15 23.65
N GLU A 736 -27.69 -10.77 23.41
CA GLU A 736 -27.84 -12.03 22.69
C GLU A 736 -26.96 -12.02 21.43
N ARG A 737 -25.79 -12.65 21.52
CA ARG A 737 -24.84 -12.68 20.41
C ARG A 737 -25.46 -13.53 19.32
N ILE A 738 -25.62 -12.96 18.12
CA ILE A 738 -26.01 -13.72 16.92
C ILE A 738 -25.11 -14.95 16.84
N PRO A 739 -25.66 -16.18 16.88
CA PRO A 739 -24.85 -17.39 16.83
C PRO A 739 -24.12 -17.42 15.49
N LEU A 740 -22.81 -17.14 15.52
CA LEU A 740 -21.96 -17.26 14.35
C LEU A 740 -21.77 -18.75 14.01
N ALA A 741 -21.64 -19.05 12.73
CA ALA A 741 -21.30 -20.38 12.25
C ALA A 741 -19.95 -20.86 12.84
N SER A 742 -19.64 -22.15 12.67
CA SER A 742 -18.37 -22.69 13.15
C SER A 742 -17.17 -21.99 12.46
N ALA A 743 -16.02 -21.94 13.12
CA ALA A 743 -14.81 -21.38 12.52
C ALA A 743 -14.47 -22.02 11.16
N TYR A 744 -14.71 -23.33 11.02
CA TYR A 744 -14.57 -24.06 9.76
C TYR A 744 -15.47 -23.49 8.67
N ASP A 745 -16.79 -23.45 8.92
CA ASP A 745 -17.78 -22.98 7.95
C ASP A 745 -17.45 -21.54 7.52
N MET A 746 -16.97 -20.72 8.44
CA MET A 746 -16.62 -19.33 8.21
C MET A 746 -15.37 -19.19 7.33
N ARG A 747 -14.34 -20.03 7.52
CA ARG A 747 -13.18 -20.06 6.61
C ARG A 747 -13.59 -20.51 5.23
N VAL A 748 -14.44 -21.53 5.11
CA VAL A 748 -14.96 -22.02 3.81
C VAL A 748 -15.69 -20.88 3.09
N SER A 749 -16.67 -20.25 3.74
CA SER A 749 -17.45 -19.16 3.13
C SER A 749 -16.60 -17.95 2.75
N LEU A 750 -15.66 -17.52 3.61
CA LEU A 750 -14.77 -16.41 3.28
C LEU A 750 -13.77 -16.76 2.17
N THR A 751 -13.34 -18.02 2.08
CA THR A 751 -12.45 -18.49 1.02
C THR A 751 -13.17 -18.50 -0.32
N SER A 752 -14.41 -19.00 -0.39
CA SER A 752 -15.25 -18.86 -1.59
C SER A 752 -15.39 -17.39 -1.98
N LEU A 753 -15.80 -16.52 -1.03
CA LEU A 753 -15.92 -15.08 -1.30
C LEU A 753 -14.62 -14.44 -1.80
N ALA A 754 -13.46 -14.95 -1.37
CA ALA A 754 -12.15 -14.49 -1.81
C ALA A 754 -11.79 -14.97 -3.23
N LEU A 755 -12.09 -16.24 -3.53
CA LEU A 755 -11.62 -16.96 -4.72
C LEU A 755 -12.62 -16.92 -5.88
N ASP A 756 -13.92 -16.83 -5.64
CA ASP A 756 -14.96 -16.89 -6.67
C ASP A 756 -14.74 -15.87 -7.79
N PRO A 757 -14.40 -14.58 -7.53
CA PRO A 757 -14.12 -13.63 -8.61
C PRO A 757 -12.88 -13.99 -9.43
N ILE A 758 -11.92 -14.72 -8.85
CA ILE A 758 -10.70 -15.18 -9.54
C ILE A 758 -11.02 -16.40 -10.39
N LEU A 759 -11.78 -17.35 -9.85
CA LEU A 759 -12.26 -18.54 -10.56
C LEU A 759 -13.08 -18.13 -11.78
N PHE A 760 -14.03 -17.22 -11.59
CA PHE A 760 -14.84 -16.67 -12.67
C PHE A 760 -13.98 -15.97 -13.73
N GLU A 761 -12.95 -15.20 -13.34
CA GLU A 761 -12.00 -14.61 -14.31
C GLU A 761 -11.21 -15.66 -15.10
N ARG A 762 -10.80 -16.75 -14.46
CA ARG A 762 -10.08 -17.85 -15.12
C ARG A 762 -10.99 -18.61 -16.09
N GLU A 763 -12.21 -18.89 -15.68
CA GLU A 763 -13.23 -19.53 -16.53
C GLU A 763 -13.54 -18.67 -17.76
N MET A 764 -13.79 -17.37 -17.56
CA MET A 764 -13.98 -16.44 -18.68
C MET A 764 -12.79 -16.40 -19.63
N GLN A 765 -11.56 -16.42 -19.10
CA GLN A 765 -10.36 -16.40 -19.93
C GLN A 765 -10.19 -17.69 -20.74
N ALA A 766 -10.43 -18.85 -20.12
CA ALA A 766 -10.43 -20.14 -20.79
C ALA A 766 -11.50 -20.21 -21.88
N GLN A 767 -12.68 -19.64 -21.63
CA GLN A 767 -13.75 -19.55 -22.61
C GLN A 767 -13.39 -18.65 -23.80
N ILE A 768 -12.78 -17.48 -23.53
CA ILE A 768 -12.28 -16.60 -24.59
C ILE A 768 -11.26 -17.32 -25.46
N GLU A 769 -10.37 -18.10 -24.85
CA GLU A 769 -9.39 -18.91 -25.58
C GLU A 769 -10.06 -20.00 -26.42
N ALA A 770 -11.12 -20.63 -25.90
CA ALA A 770 -11.92 -21.62 -26.63
C ALA A 770 -12.73 -21.01 -27.79
N ASP A 771 -13.16 -19.74 -27.67
CA ASP A 771 -13.88 -18.99 -28.71
C ASP A 771 -12.92 -18.20 -29.63
N ASP A 772 -11.70 -18.70 -29.85
CA ASP A 772 -10.67 -18.10 -30.74
C ASP A 772 -10.33 -16.63 -30.42
N GLY A 773 -10.34 -16.27 -29.14
CA GLY A 773 -10.08 -14.92 -28.64
C GLY A 773 -11.28 -13.99 -28.70
N LYS A 774 -12.47 -14.45 -29.14
CA LYS A 774 -13.71 -13.67 -29.09
C LYS A 774 -14.20 -13.58 -27.64
N ILE A 775 -14.71 -12.42 -27.23
CA ILE A 775 -15.25 -12.20 -25.89
C ILE A 775 -16.77 -12.28 -25.99
N LEU A 776 -17.29 -13.51 -25.94
CA LEU A 776 -18.72 -13.79 -26.12
C LEU A 776 -19.40 -13.99 -24.76
N CYS A 777 -20.65 -13.57 -24.66
CA CYS A 777 -21.48 -13.95 -23.51
C CYS A 777 -22.07 -15.33 -23.73
N GLN A 778 -21.60 -16.32 -22.96
CA GLN A 778 -22.09 -17.70 -23.08
C GLN A 778 -23.57 -17.83 -22.71
N LYS A 779 -24.06 -16.99 -21.80
CA LYS A 779 -25.48 -16.98 -21.44
C LYS A 779 -26.34 -16.42 -22.60
N CYS A 780 -25.93 -15.35 -23.27
CA CYS A 780 -26.62 -14.87 -24.48
C CYS A 780 -26.57 -15.86 -25.63
N ARG A 781 -25.46 -16.61 -25.77
CA ARG A 781 -25.32 -17.62 -26.84
C ARG A 781 -26.42 -18.67 -26.83
N VAL A 782 -27.00 -18.97 -25.66
CA VAL A 782 -28.14 -19.90 -25.53
C VAL A 782 -29.43 -19.33 -26.16
N TYR A 783 -29.53 -18.00 -26.28
CA TYR A 783 -30.69 -17.32 -26.87
C TYR A 783 -30.50 -16.96 -28.35
N CYS A 784 -29.29 -17.09 -28.89
CA CYS A 784 -29.04 -16.86 -30.31
C CYS A 784 -29.51 -18.08 -31.11
N ASP A 785 -30.17 -17.86 -32.24
CA ASP A 785 -30.48 -18.93 -33.19
C ASP A 785 -29.18 -19.57 -33.72
N GLU A 786 -29.24 -20.80 -34.23
CA GLU A 786 -28.05 -21.55 -34.69
C GLU A 786 -27.19 -20.77 -35.71
N ASP A 787 -27.80 -19.85 -36.46
CA ASP A 787 -27.14 -19.02 -37.48
C ASP A 787 -26.73 -17.62 -36.98
N GLU A 788 -27.13 -17.21 -35.77
CA GLU A 788 -26.83 -15.87 -35.24
C GLU A 788 -25.55 -15.87 -34.39
N GLU A 789 -24.54 -15.10 -34.81
CA GLU A 789 -23.32 -14.95 -34.00
C GLU A 789 -23.60 -14.12 -32.74
N PRO A 790 -23.25 -14.61 -31.54
CA PRO A 790 -23.40 -13.85 -30.30
C PRO A 790 -22.61 -12.54 -30.34
N HIS A 791 -23.12 -11.50 -29.67
CA HIS A 791 -22.43 -10.22 -29.60
C HIS A 791 -21.01 -10.36 -29.03
N ASN A 792 -20.02 -9.94 -29.81
CA ASN A 792 -18.61 -9.93 -29.40
C ASN A 792 -18.25 -8.62 -28.68
N PHE A 793 -17.96 -8.72 -27.38
CA PHE A 793 -17.63 -7.58 -26.55
C PHE A 793 -16.19 -7.11 -26.78
N SER A 794 -15.98 -5.80 -26.79
CA SER A 794 -14.63 -5.22 -26.97
C SER A 794 -13.69 -5.43 -25.77
N SER A 795 -14.20 -5.83 -24.61
CA SER A 795 -13.39 -6.13 -23.43
C SER A 795 -14.12 -7.01 -22.41
N LEU A 796 -13.36 -7.74 -21.58
CA LEU A 796 -13.87 -8.48 -20.43
C LEU A 796 -14.69 -7.60 -19.47
N SER A 797 -14.34 -6.33 -19.31
CA SER A 797 -15.09 -5.42 -18.45
C SER A 797 -16.48 -5.12 -19.01
N HIS A 798 -16.63 -5.03 -20.33
CA HIS A 798 -17.93 -4.88 -20.98
C HIS A 798 -18.75 -6.17 -20.88
N LEU A 799 -18.13 -7.33 -21.07
CA LEU A 799 -18.82 -8.62 -20.89
C LEU A 799 -19.29 -8.80 -19.44
N LYS A 800 -18.43 -8.55 -18.43
CA LYS A 800 -18.85 -8.64 -17.02
C LYS A 800 -19.99 -7.68 -16.67
N ARG A 801 -19.92 -6.45 -17.18
CA ARG A 801 -21.00 -5.48 -17.03
C ARG A 801 -22.28 -6.01 -17.67
N HIS A 802 -22.19 -6.52 -18.89
CA HIS A 802 -23.32 -7.13 -19.58
C HIS A 802 -23.88 -8.33 -18.81
N MET A 803 -23.05 -9.23 -18.28
CA MET A 803 -23.52 -10.35 -17.46
C MET A 803 -24.24 -9.87 -16.21
N TRP A 804 -23.65 -8.93 -15.49
CA TRP A 804 -24.32 -8.36 -14.32
C TRP A 804 -25.63 -7.64 -14.65
N GLN A 805 -25.75 -7.10 -15.87
CA GLN A 805 -26.96 -6.41 -16.32
C GLN A 805 -28.00 -7.38 -16.90
N GLN A 806 -27.68 -8.13 -17.94
CA GLN A 806 -28.66 -8.91 -18.69
C GLN A 806 -28.95 -10.28 -18.06
N HIS A 807 -28.07 -10.77 -17.20
CA HIS A 807 -28.08 -12.14 -16.69
C HIS A 807 -28.31 -12.17 -15.17
N THR A 808 -29.53 -11.81 -14.78
CA THR A 808 -30.05 -11.97 -13.41
C THR A 808 -30.80 -13.29 -13.29
N GLU A 809 -30.98 -13.81 -12.07
CA GLU A 809 -31.77 -15.04 -11.87
C GLU A 809 -33.19 -14.91 -12.46
N TRP A 810 -33.83 -13.74 -12.27
CA TRP A 810 -35.13 -13.42 -12.85
C TRP A 810 -35.13 -13.47 -14.38
N SER A 811 -34.22 -12.75 -15.05
CA SER A 811 -34.16 -12.73 -16.52
C SER A 811 -33.76 -14.06 -17.14
N GLU A 812 -33.07 -14.92 -16.40
CA GLU A 812 -32.71 -16.27 -16.82
C GLU A 812 -33.84 -17.29 -16.64
N LEU A 813 -34.92 -16.96 -15.91
CA LEU A 813 -36.08 -17.86 -15.77
C LEU A 813 -36.67 -18.23 -17.13
N VAL A 814 -36.61 -17.34 -18.12
CA VAL A 814 -37.08 -17.60 -19.49
C VAL A 814 -36.57 -18.93 -20.05
N LEU A 815 -35.30 -19.28 -19.79
CA LEU A 815 -34.70 -20.54 -20.25
C LEU A 815 -35.30 -21.75 -19.56
N LYS A 816 -35.67 -21.60 -18.28
CA LYS A 816 -36.31 -22.66 -17.49
C LYS A 816 -37.81 -22.75 -17.76
N MET A 817 -38.42 -21.67 -18.25
CA MET A 817 -39.85 -21.59 -18.56
C MET A 817 -40.19 -22.31 -19.88
N LYS A 818 -39.24 -22.40 -20.82
CA LYS A 818 -39.48 -23.05 -22.11
C LYS A 818 -39.29 -24.57 -22.00
N TYR A 819 -40.34 -25.34 -22.23
CA TYR A 819 -40.30 -26.80 -22.26
C TYR A 819 -40.98 -27.35 -23.51
N GLN A 820 -40.19 -27.85 -24.45
CA GLN A 820 -40.65 -28.23 -25.79
C GLN A 820 -41.34 -27.02 -26.46
N ASP A 821 -42.58 -27.21 -26.93
CA ASP A 821 -43.39 -26.19 -27.61
C ASP A 821 -44.33 -25.43 -26.65
N ARG A 822 -44.11 -25.53 -25.33
CA ARG A 822 -44.97 -24.90 -24.30
C ARG A 822 -44.15 -24.15 -23.25
N PHE A 823 -44.81 -23.24 -22.54
CA PHE A 823 -44.23 -22.54 -21.40
C PHE A 823 -44.79 -23.09 -20.09
N MET A 824 -43.92 -23.29 -19.11
CA MET A 824 -44.26 -23.87 -17.80
C MET A 824 -43.58 -23.08 -16.68
N CYS A 825 -44.19 -23.09 -15.49
CA CYS A 825 -43.57 -22.50 -14.31
C CYS A 825 -42.27 -23.25 -13.97
N PRO A 826 -41.16 -22.57 -13.67
CA PRO A 826 -39.92 -23.22 -13.27
C PRO A 826 -39.91 -23.69 -11.81
N GLY A 827 -40.96 -23.37 -11.04
CA GLY A 827 -41.17 -23.83 -9.67
C GLY A 827 -41.81 -25.21 -9.57
N CYS A 828 -42.20 -25.61 -8.35
CA CYS A 828 -42.74 -26.93 -8.03
C CYS A 828 -44.06 -27.24 -8.74
N CYS A 829 -44.84 -26.23 -9.12
CA CYS A 829 -46.08 -26.38 -9.88
C CYS A 829 -45.86 -26.62 -11.39
N GLY A 830 -44.61 -26.55 -11.88
CA GLY A 830 -44.23 -26.57 -13.29
C GLY A 830 -44.66 -27.75 -14.14
N SER A 831 -45.14 -28.84 -13.53
CA SER A 831 -45.68 -30.00 -14.27
C SER A 831 -47.19 -29.95 -14.46
N GLN A 832 -47.91 -29.09 -13.74
CA GLN A 832 -49.37 -29.10 -13.67
C GLN A 832 -50.03 -28.00 -14.50
N GLN A 833 -49.32 -26.90 -14.77
CA GLN A 833 -49.85 -25.74 -15.48
C GLN A 833 -48.96 -25.38 -16.67
N GLN A 834 -49.62 -25.16 -17.81
CA GLN A 834 -49.00 -24.74 -19.06
C GLN A 834 -49.60 -23.41 -19.46
N PHE A 835 -48.75 -22.57 -20.04
CA PHE A 835 -49.06 -21.20 -20.38
C PHE A 835 -48.75 -20.97 -21.86
N ASP A 836 -49.49 -20.04 -22.48
CA ASP A 836 -49.38 -19.75 -23.90
C ASP A 836 -48.24 -18.76 -24.19
N SER A 837 -47.80 -18.01 -23.16
CA SER A 837 -46.69 -17.06 -23.26
C SER A 837 -45.80 -17.04 -22.02
N ILE A 838 -44.60 -16.48 -22.16
CA ILE A 838 -43.66 -16.27 -21.04
C ILE A 838 -44.23 -15.26 -20.03
N ASP A 839 -44.95 -14.25 -20.50
CA ASP A 839 -45.52 -13.21 -19.65
C ASP A 839 -46.56 -13.80 -18.69
N GLU A 840 -47.40 -14.71 -19.17
CA GLU A 840 -48.34 -15.47 -18.33
C GLU A 840 -47.62 -16.33 -17.28
N VAL A 841 -46.46 -16.90 -17.62
CA VAL A 841 -45.66 -17.63 -16.62
C VAL A 841 -45.13 -16.68 -15.55
N TYR A 842 -44.67 -15.49 -15.92
CA TYR A 842 -44.20 -14.49 -14.95
C TYR A 842 -45.33 -14.02 -14.03
N GLU A 843 -46.51 -13.73 -14.57
CA GLU A 843 -47.70 -13.38 -13.79
C GLU A 843 -48.05 -14.50 -12.81
N HIS A 844 -48.03 -15.75 -13.28
CA HIS A 844 -48.24 -16.91 -12.41
C HIS A 844 -47.16 -17.02 -11.32
N CYS A 845 -45.88 -16.89 -11.66
CA CYS A 845 -44.77 -16.98 -10.70
C CYS A 845 -44.87 -15.93 -9.57
N LEU A 846 -45.54 -14.81 -9.81
CA LEU A 846 -45.77 -13.75 -8.81
C LEU A 846 -47.16 -13.84 -8.16
N SER A 847 -48.02 -14.74 -8.63
CA SER A 847 -49.35 -14.94 -8.07
C SER A 847 -49.29 -15.80 -6.80
N ASP A 848 -50.28 -15.63 -5.92
CA ASP A 848 -50.47 -16.48 -4.73
C ASP A 848 -50.72 -17.96 -5.07
N ASP A 849 -51.07 -18.26 -6.32
CA ASP A 849 -51.29 -19.63 -6.80
C ASP A 849 -49.99 -20.40 -7.06
N CYS A 850 -48.83 -19.72 -7.13
CA CYS A 850 -47.53 -20.37 -7.24
C CYS A 850 -46.97 -20.68 -5.84
N PRO A 851 -46.70 -21.96 -5.50
CA PRO A 851 -46.14 -22.32 -4.18
C PRO A 851 -44.79 -21.69 -3.88
N ASP A 852 -44.05 -21.30 -4.92
CA ASP A 852 -42.72 -20.70 -4.84
C ASP A 852 -42.74 -19.18 -5.08
N ASN A 853 -43.91 -18.53 -5.01
CA ASN A 853 -44.06 -17.10 -5.32
C ASN A 853 -43.13 -16.20 -4.52
N VAL A 854 -42.91 -16.49 -3.23
CA VAL A 854 -42.00 -15.73 -2.36
C VAL A 854 -40.58 -15.72 -2.91
N ALA A 855 -40.09 -16.85 -3.43
CA ALA A 855 -38.75 -16.92 -4.01
C ALA A 855 -38.67 -16.10 -5.31
N PHE A 856 -39.71 -16.15 -6.13
CA PHE A 856 -39.81 -15.38 -7.38
C PHE A 856 -39.95 -13.87 -7.13
N GLU A 857 -40.70 -13.44 -6.12
CA GLU A 857 -40.78 -12.05 -5.69
C GLU A 857 -39.40 -11.52 -5.25
N MET A 858 -38.65 -12.32 -4.48
CA MET A 858 -37.28 -11.96 -4.09
C MET A 858 -36.36 -11.80 -5.31
N MET A 859 -36.43 -12.74 -6.27
CA MET A 859 -35.65 -12.65 -7.51
C MET A 859 -36.01 -11.42 -8.35
N LYS A 860 -37.31 -11.11 -8.47
CA LYS A 860 -37.80 -9.94 -9.21
C LYS A 860 -37.40 -8.64 -8.51
N ALA A 861 -37.53 -8.56 -7.20
CA ALA A 861 -37.10 -7.40 -6.43
C ALA A 861 -35.59 -7.13 -6.62
N ASP A 862 -34.75 -8.17 -6.60
CA ASP A 862 -33.33 -8.06 -6.88
C ASP A 862 -33.04 -7.64 -8.34
N HIS A 863 -33.82 -8.13 -9.31
CA HIS A 863 -33.75 -7.70 -10.71
C HIS A 863 -34.09 -6.23 -10.87
N ASP A 864 -35.22 -5.79 -10.32
CA ASP A 864 -35.71 -4.42 -10.38
C ASP A 864 -34.73 -3.46 -9.70
N ALA A 865 -34.20 -3.82 -8.52
CA ALA A 865 -33.17 -3.03 -7.82
C ALA A 865 -31.84 -2.95 -8.61
N ASN A 866 -31.50 -3.97 -9.39
CA ASN A 866 -30.35 -3.91 -10.31
C ASN A 866 -30.66 -3.09 -11.56
N HIS A 867 -31.90 -3.09 -12.05
CA HIS A 867 -32.34 -2.28 -13.19
C HIS A 867 -32.35 -0.79 -12.83
N GLU A 868 -32.88 -0.43 -11.66
CA GLU A 868 -32.88 0.93 -11.14
C GLU A 868 -31.45 1.46 -10.96
N ARG A 869 -30.54 0.64 -10.40
CA ARG A 869 -29.10 0.99 -10.33
C ARG A 869 -28.49 1.26 -11.71
N ARG A 870 -28.92 0.59 -12.79
CA ARG A 870 -28.45 0.88 -14.16
C ARG A 870 -28.99 2.19 -14.68
N TYR A 871 -30.31 2.38 -14.54
CA TYR A 871 -30.97 3.60 -14.98
C TYR A 871 -30.30 4.82 -14.34
N LYS A 872 -29.98 4.70 -13.06
CA LYS A 872 -29.22 5.68 -12.29
C LYS A 872 -27.82 5.93 -12.82
N VAL A 873 -26.97 4.90 -12.93
CA VAL A 873 -25.60 5.04 -13.48
C VAL A 873 -25.59 5.60 -14.91
N GLN A 874 -26.60 5.23 -15.72
CA GLN A 874 -26.74 5.75 -17.07
C GLN A 874 -27.16 7.22 -17.07
N LYS A 875 -28.11 7.60 -16.22
CA LYS A 875 -28.52 8.99 -15.99
C LYS A 875 -27.34 9.82 -15.48
N ASP A 876 -26.54 9.32 -14.55
CA ASP A 876 -25.33 9.98 -14.04
C ASP A 876 -24.30 10.16 -15.14
N TYR A 877 -24.05 9.10 -15.94
CA TYR A 877 -23.16 9.19 -17.09
C TYR A 877 -23.67 10.23 -18.10
N GLU A 878 -24.97 10.28 -18.35
CA GLU A 878 -25.62 11.27 -19.22
C GLU A 878 -25.60 12.67 -18.61
N GLN A 879 -25.60 12.84 -17.29
CA GLN A 879 -25.48 14.14 -16.61
C GLN A 879 -24.01 14.62 -16.56
N GLU A 880 -23.05 13.73 -16.24
CA GLU A 880 -21.60 13.98 -16.13
C GLU A 880 -20.88 14.24 -17.47
N GLY A 881 -21.60 14.35 -18.59
CA GLY A 881 -20.99 14.66 -19.88
C GLY A 881 -20.70 13.44 -20.77
N GLY A 882 -21.32 12.29 -20.48
CA GLY A 882 -21.26 11.07 -21.26
C GLY A 882 -21.38 11.34 -22.76
N ASN A 883 -20.29 11.02 -23.47
CA ASN A 883 -20.07 11.33 -24.88
C ASN A 883 -20.33 12.80 -25.28
N ALA A 884 -19.56 13.74 -24.70
CA ALA A 884 -19.47 15.15 -25.12
C ALA A 884 -19.38 15.36 -26.65
N LYS A 885 -18.90 14.36 -27.41
CA LYS A 885 -18.91 14.33 -28.88
C LYS A 885 -20.31 14.28 -29.50
N HIS A 886 -21.24 13.51 -28.94
CA HIS A 886 -22.61 13.46 -29.44
C HIS A 886 -23.41 14.70 -29.03
N ARG A 887 -23.14 15.28 -27.85
CA ARG A 887 -23.72 16.57 -27.47
C ARG A 887 -23.32 17.69 -28.41
N THR A 888 -22.07 17.77 -28.89
CA THR A 888 -21.71 18.78 -29.91
C THR A 888 -22.43 18.60 -31.24
N VAL A 889 -22.84 17.39 -31.60
CA VAL A 889 -23.58 17.12 -32.85
C VAL A 889 -25.07 17.37 -32.67
N HIS A 890 -25.66 16.90 -31.57
CA HIS A 890 -27.07 17.15 -31.25
C HIS A 890 -27.32 18.62 -30.92
N HIS A 891 -26.43 19.26 -30.17
CA HIS A 891 -26.50 20.70 -29.89
C HIS A 891 -26.30 21.51 -31.15
N ARG A 892 -25.41 21.12 -32.08
CA ARG A 892 -25.29 21.79 -33.37
C ARG A 892 -26.56 21.64 -34.22
N LYS A 893 -27.13 20.43 -34.31
CA LYS A 893 -28.40 20.20 -35.02
C LYS A 893 -29.57 20.94 -34.38
N TYR A 894 -29.59 21.02 -33.06
CA TYR A 894 -30.61 21.75 -32.30
C TYR A 894 -30.47 23.26 -32.53
N LEU A 895 -29.26 23.81 -32.48
CA LEU A 895 -29.02 25.22 -32.81
C LEU A 895 -29.30 25.51 -34.29
N GLU A 896 -29.01 24.59 -35.22
CA GLU A 896 -29.40 24.71 -36.64
C GLU A 896 -30.93 24.72 -36.79
N TYR A 897 -31.64 23.79 -36.13
CA TYR A 897 -33.11 23.78 -36.08
C TYR A 897 -33.67 25.09 -35.50
N LEU A 898 -33.10 25.59 -34.40
CA LEU A 898 -33.53 26.85 -33.80
C LEU A 898 -33.29 28.07 -34.73
N ARG A 899 -32.27 28.05 -35.61
CA ARG A 899 -32.07 29.11 -36.62
C ARG A 899 -33.07 29.04 -37.76
N GLU A 900 -33.58 27.85 -38.05
CA GLU A 900 -34.51 27.61 -39.15
C GLU A 900 -35.98 27.77 -38.74
N LEU A 901 -36.27 27.85 -37.43
CA LEU A 901 -37.61 28.13 -36.91
C LEU A 901 -38.19 29.42 -37.49
N THR A 902 -39.42 29.29 -38.00
CA THR A 902 -40.23 30.35 -38.59
C THR A 902 -41.41 30.73 -37.69
N GLU A 903 -42.13 31.79 -38.08
CA GLU A 903 -43.35 32.22 -37.37
C GLU A 903 -44.43 31.13 -37.41
N ASP A 904 -44.59 30.45 -38.54
CA ASP A 904 -45.55 29.35 -38.68
C ASP A 904 -45.19 28.19 -37.75
N ASP A 905 -43.90 27.85 -37.59
CA ASP A 905 -43.48 26.78 -36.68
C ASP A 905 -43.83 27.08 -35.21
N LEU A 906 -43.75 28.34 -34.78
CA LEU A 906 -44.12 28.74 -33.41
C LEU A 906 -45.64 28.80 -33.21
N LEU A 907 -46.40 29.11 -34.27
CA LEU A 907 -47.86 29.07 -34.23
C LEU A 907 -48.39 27.63 -34.25
N ASP A 908 -47.74 26.74 -35.00
CA ASP A 908 -48.05 25.32 -34.99
C ASP A 908 -47.69 24.69 -33.64
N LEU A 909 -46.60 25.15 -33.00
CA LEU A 909 -46.29 24.78 -31.62
C LEU A 909 -47.35 25.31 -30.65
N ALA A 910 -47.82 26.56 -30.81
CA ALA A 910 -48.88 27.10 -29.98
C ALA A 910 -50.17 26.26 -30.08
N ASP A 911 -50.53 25.81 -31.28
CA ASP A 911 -51.66 24.92 -31.49
C ASP A 911 -51.47 23.54 -30.83
N GLU A 912 -50.27 22.97 -30.91
CA GLU A 912 -49.95 21.67 -30.28
C GLU A 912 -50.10 21.73 -28.75
N TYR A 913 -49.81 22.89 -28.15
CA TYR A 913 -49.98 23.14 -26.71
C TYR A 913 -51.30 23.84 -26.36
N GLU A 914 -52.28 23.87 -27.28
CA GLU A 914 -53.63 24.41 -27.11
C GLU A 914 -53.70 25.90 -26.71
N PHE A 915 -52.74 26.72 -27.13
CA PHE A 915 -52.77 28.19 -26.96
C PHE A 915 -53.48 28.85 -28.15
N ASP A 916 -54.35 29.84 -27.88
CA ASP A 916 -54.99 30.62 -28.95
C ASP A 916 -53.93 31.44 -29.70
N ARG A 917 -53.83 31.20 -31.02
CA ARG A 917 -52.90 31.92 -31.92
C ARG A 917 -53.02 33.44 -31.75
N ALA A 918 -54.22 33.99 -31.48
CA ALA A 918 -54.43 35.42 -31.31
C ALA A 918 -53.70 36.01 -30.08
N GLU A 919 -53.48 35.20 -29.04
CA GLU A 919 -52.75 35.61 -27.83
C GLU A 919 -51.22 35.51 -28.03
N VAL A 920 -50.77 34.57 -28.85
CA VAL A 920 -49.33 34.32 -29.09
C VAL A 920 -48.76 35.23 -30.17
N LEU A 921 -49.54 35.56 -31.22
CA LEU A 921 -49.11 36.33 -32.40
C LEU A 921 -48.33 37.63 -32.08
N PRO A 922 -48.74 38.46 -31.10
CA PRO A 922 -48.01 39.68 -30.75
C PRO A 922 -46.59 39.43 -30.21
N HIS A 923 -46.32 38.21 -29.74
CA HIS A 923 -45.07 37.81 -29.09
C HIS A 923 -44.14 36.99 -30.00
N VAL A 924 -44.66 36.43 -31.11
CA VAL A 924 -43.91 35.54 -32.01
C VAL A 924 -42.63 36.18 -32.54
N ALA A 925 -42.69 37.44 -33.00
CA ALA A 925 -41.51 38.15 -33.50
C ALA A 925 -40.40 38.31 -32.44
N LEU A 926 -40.78 38.51 -31.17
CA LEU A 926 -39.83 38.63 -30.06
C LEU A 926 -39.25 37.25 -29.68
N MET A 927 -40.09 36.21 -29.70
CA MET A 927 -39.69 34.82 -29.45
C MET A 927 -38.69 34.35 -30.51
N LEU A 928 -38.98 34.53 -31.80
CA LEU A 928 -38.05 34.20 -32.89
C LEU A 928 -36.72 34.92 -32.74
N ARG A 929 -36.75 36.23 -32.47
CA ARG A 929 -35.52 37.01 -32.28
C ARG A 929 -34.67 36.46 -31.14
N ASN A 930 -35.28 36.09 -30.02
CA ASN A 930 -34.57 35.53 -28.87
C ASN A 930 -34.06 34.12 -29.15
N ILE A 931 -34.85 33.30 -29.84
CA ILE A 931 -34.47 31.93 -30.24
C ILE A 931 -33.27 31.98 -31.21
N HIS A 932 -33.33 32.84 -32.23
CA HIS A 932 -32.22 33.03 -33.18
C HIS A 932 -30.97 33.58 -32.49
N PHE A 933 -31.13 34.53 -31.56
CA PHE A 933 -30.01 35.05 -30.76
C PHE A 933 -29.35 33.97 -29.91
N VAL A 934 -30.14 33.09 -29.26
CA VAL A 934 -29.62 31.93 -28.53
C VAL A 934 -28.92 30.94 -29.47
N ALA A 935 -29.40 30.81 -30.70
CA ALA A 935 -28.81 29.94 -31.70
C ALA A 935 -27.51 30.46 -32.35
N GLU A 936 -27.24 31.77 -32.23
CA GLU A 936 -26.03 32.43 -32.73
C GLU A 936 -24.88 32.49 -31.72
N GLN A 937 -25.16 32.34 -30.42
CA GLN A 937 -24.13 32.19 -29.37
C GLN A 937 -23.54 30.79 -29.35
#